data_AF-A0A132HQ15-F1
#
_entry.id   AF-A0A132HQ15-F1
#
_cell.length_a   1.000
_cell.length_b   1.000
_cell.length_c   1.000
_cell.angle_alpha   90.00
_cell.angle_beta   90.00
_cell.angle_gamma   90.00
#
_symmetry.space_group_name_H-M   'P 1'
#
loop_
_entity.id
_entity.type
_entity.pdbx_description
1 polymer ?
#
loop_
_entity_poly.entity_id
_entity_poly.type
_entity_poly.pdbx_seq_one_letter_code
_entity_poly.pdbx_strand_id
1 'polypeptide(L)'
;MTPLDIALSFVISYVSNLVPNDWFKNHKSVEKKLELCFKRAVDRWTNHPETRKAVGEQMTKYLLQLKDFIAHKPVGRHPRENELLRLWSEEILNDEECHQFILNYEHQIMALKLEEGCLTAKEILKETNIIKAQIEQLKNRGTTNCHIYWERWAIGPNVKLNTNILLTGREDERQKVIECCYSPSVLYIEAISVKEAIAFSVASIISESNSLAERSIVVTNDDAYKEMTEISNGMIFITDIQENAHYVVSHGHSVILCISPSDRRNDNCTISLPKLNREGFIKALTESGIDDAKAQSYAVDSARDINVLRHLLGFADNPPAWQTPENIRVIIPALLLGEWNEDWSDDKEMIKLMSGNEYADFIELVTPLLFVDEAPLIRIGKIWKVKSPFELMSQLINYVAQPQLDKFGEVVEWVLQDDDPDAEEKMNAGSLFWWQNKQAFSGNIKEGVFQGLTLLAIVKGRILNNTEWVDNLIEKKFIEFDLKRYLTHRHNLRWLAEASPMSFVKFIQNDIEHGSILLSQLMEIKHKEFSIIGSDIYYAELLFALEAISWDEQYLYNTTDILMHLCSYPNDSNYSNKPINTLSHIYRFILPQTYAPFEYRLDVLKSLIVKHRKVVANLCIIILKGLEDRVFQPNIHFRWRMREKKESPRHAPLVPQANVIAIAKLLIDVSDFSIDEIKDILDLSFNKNMRCCRAMLLDAINEHKEIIKGNEIVVENLRKKINHHLQYKRTAWALAEQELLPYQKLLADIESDDIIIKNKHLFSDLFIKEPDFLNYDKEYVEKTKETRNVRAEVINNIILQKGFDAVWEFEKKVKYKEGIANALFDLYGTDIRKEIYRKFCNGDLDEVFVKQYFCTFFYEKGESAYIPIIEELKAVSEKHISILLSAPGYQKNLSEIAKASSSDIDKDYWSKVTVSIFPETEIENIIRKLCYVGRYGDTLRIITFNRSSNIISDVIKIELLCEMQYKGKWDILRNESYMVAEILKTVSLPKDIKQRNLILQMELFIFDHLRHNMNTHNIHLVHEINQNPSLLMELFSLAYPADEGHEEEVPKDDAEKDFRAGIAQLAFNFIFHYHEVPCSDLSGKVDEKALSNYFEELKQQAEQCHRTHILSMIVGRILGNFREIEDYPSDILCRFVEYFNDDNVDTEIRCAISNRRGMTSRAYFEGGSIERNHVETFTKYRDKARLRSPRLTRIFDNLIKEYQQMAEKEDNRAIFLDLTN
;
A
#
# COMPACT_ATOMS: atom_id res chain seq x y z
N MET A 1 25.74 -61.91 33.58
CA MET A 1 27.07 -61.75 32.97
C MET A 1 27.54 -63.11 32.50
N THR A 2 28.17 -63.19 31.33
CA THR A 2 28.77 -64.45 30.87
C THR A 2 30.03 -64.76 31.69
N PRO A 3 30.48 -66.03 31.83
CA PRO A 3 31.73 -66.38 32.53
C PRO A 3 32.95 -65.58 32.01
N LEU A 4 32.88 -65.19 30.73
CA LEU A 4 33.87 -64.38 30.05
C LEU A 4 33.90 -62.92 30.56
N ASP A 5 32.75 -62.32 30.86
CA ASP A 5 32.67 -60.94 31.39
C ASP A 5 33.31 -60.81 32.79
N ILE A 6 33.27 -61.88 33.58
CA ILE A 6 33.81 -61.94 34.94
C ILE A 6 35.34 -62.14 34.87
N ALA A 7 35.82 -63.01 33.98
CA ALA A 7 37.23 -63.19 33.67
C ALA A 7 37.90 -61.87 33.24
N LEU A 8 37.18 -61.06 32.46
CA LEU A 8 37.61 -59.73 32.03
C LEU A 8 37.69 -58.71 33.16
N SER A 9 36.67 -58.66 34.01
CA SER A 9 36.68 -57.75 35.16
C SER A 9 37.87 -58.06 36.07
N PHE A 10 38.22 -59.34 36.23
CA PHE A 10 39.41 -59.77 36.96
C PHE A 10 40.72 -59.30 36.32
N VAL A 11 40.91 -59.51 35.01
CA VAL A 11 42.11 -59.07 34.27
C VAL A 11 42.27 -57.55 34.30
N ILE A 12 41.17 -56.79 34.25
CA ILE A 12 41.18 -55.32 34.27
C ILE A 12 41.52 -54.77 35.66
N SER A 13 40.99 -55.38 36.72
CA SER A 13 41.31 -55.01 38.11
C SER A 13 42.76 -55.34 38.47
N TYR A 14 43.29 -56.44 37.93
CA TYR A 14 44.69 -56.85 38.09
C TYR A 14 45.67 -55.85 37.44
N VAL A 15 45.42 -55.42 36.21
CA VAL A 15 46.30 -54.48 35.48
C VAL A 15 46.23 -53.06 36.03
N SER A 16 45.08 -52.66 36.55
CA SER A 16 44.86 -51.33 37.10
C SER A 16 45.40 -51.17 38.54
N ASN A 17 46.05 -52.20 39.11
CA ASN A 17 46.56 -52.20 40.50
C ASN A 17 45.48 -51.90 41.57
N LEU A 18 44.21 -52.14 41.28
CA LEU A 18 43.05 -51.77 42.11
C LEU A 18 42.69 -52.83 43.17
N VAL A 19 43.59 -53.76 43.47
CA VAL A 19 43.34 -54.89 44.38
C VAL A 19 44.31 -54.82 45.57
N PRO A 20 43.85 -55.00 46.83
CA PRO A 20 44.74 -54.99 47.99
C PRO A 20 45.84 -56.07 47.90
N ASN A 21 47.08 -55.70 48.23
CA ASN A 21 48.28 -56.55 48.11
C ASN A 21 48.23 -57.89 48.89
N ASP A 22 47.27 -58.08 49.79
CA ASP A 22 47.16 -59.30 50.60
C ASP A 22 46.38 -60.44 49.94
N TRP A 23 45.64 -60.20 48.85
CA TRP A 23 44.86 -61.26 48.16
C TRP A 23 45.74 -62.25 47.40
N PHE A 24 46.88 -61.81 46.87
CA PHE A 24 47.75 -62.63 46.03
C PHE A 24 48.87 -63.35 46.80
N LYS A 25 48.94 -63.23 48.13
CA LYS A 25 50.00 -63.86 48.93
C LYS A 25 49.98 -65.40 48.88
N ASN A 26 48.86 -66.04 48.54
CA ASN A 26 48.75 -67.50 48.41
C ASN A 26 48.75 -68.04 46.96
N HIS A 27 48.71 -67.19 45.93
CA HIS A 27 48.66 -67.62 44.53
C HIS A 27 49.65 -66.86 43.64
N LYS A 28 50.94 -67.13 43.82
CA LYS A 28 52.04 -66.62 42.95
C LYS A 28 52.04 -67.18 41.51
N SER A 29 51.01 -67.88 41.05
CA SER A 29 50.98 -68.52 39.71
C SER A 29 50.11 -67.82 38.66
N VAL A 30 49.22 -66.88 39.01
CA VAL A 30 48.18 -66.43 38.06
C VAL A 30 48.72 -65.53 36.94
N GLU A 31 49.61 -64.58 37.23
CA GLU A 31 50.28 -63.74 36.22
C GLU A 31 51.10 -64.60 35.24
N LYS A 32 51.90 -65.53 35.80
CA LYS A 32 52.68 -66.51 35.02
C LYS A 32 51.80 -67.40 34.15
N LYS A 33 50.58 -67.74 34.61
CA LYS A 33 49.63 -68.58 33.87
C LYS A 33 48.92 -67.81 32.76
N LEU A 34 48.55 -66.55 33.00
CA LEU A 34 48.02 -65.65 31.97
C LEU A 34 49.04 -65.41 30.85
N GLU A 35 50.32 -65.25 31.23
CA GLU A 35 51.43 -65.16 30.28
C GLU A 35 51.65 -66.48 29.52
N LEU A 36 51.47 -67.62 30.19
CA LEU A 36 51.52 -68.94 29.56
C LEU A 36 50.37 -69.14 28.56
N CYS A 37 49.15 -68.73 28.92
CA CYS A 37 47.97 -68.78 28.06
C CYS A 37 48.13 -67.85 26.85
N PHE A 38 48.73 -66.67 27.05
CA PHE A 38 49.05 -65.75 25.96
C PHE A 38 50.10 -66.36 25.02
N LYS A 39 51.17 -66.94 25.56
CA LYS A 39 52.20 -67.62 24.76
C LYS A 39 51.64 -68.80 23.97
N ARG A 40 50.77 -69.62 24.58
CA ARG A 40 50.04 -70.70 23.87
C ARG A 40 49.14 -70.17 22.76
N ALA A 41 48.42 -69.08 23.02
CA ALA A 41 47.59 -68.44 22.01
C ALA A 41 48.42 -67.87 20.84
N VAL A 42 49.57 -67.25 21.13
CA VAL A 42 50.52 -66.75 20.14
C VAL A 42 51.16 -67.90 19.35
N ASP A 43 51.43 -69.05 19.97
CA ASP A 43 51.95 -70.24 19.27
C ASP A 43 50.91 -70.85 18.32
N ARG A 44 49.63 -70.91 18.75
CA ARG A 44 48.49 -71.35 17.93
C ARG A 44 48.06 -70.32 16.90
N TRP A 45 48.49 -69.07 17.03
CA TRP A 45 48.14 -67.99 16.12
C TRP A 45 48.81 -68.17 14.77
N THR A 46 48.01 -68.33 13.71
CA THR A 46 48.44 -68.57 12.33
C THR A 46 49.07 -67.31 11.72
N ASN A 47 50.28 -66.94 12.15
CA ASN A 47 50.99 -65.74 11.67
C ASN A 47 52.50 -65.98 11.43
N HIS A 48 53.20 -65.05 10.77
CA HIS A 48 54.62 -65.20 10.43
C HIS A 48 55.48 -65.39 11.71
N PRO A 49 56.50 -66.28 11.72
CA PRO A 49 57.23 -66.62 12.95
C PRO A 49 57.87 -65.42 13.66
N GLU A 50 58.41 -64.47 12.91
CA GLU A 50 58.99 -63.23 13.46
C GLU A 50 57.94 -62.36 14.14
N THR A 51 56.73 -62.28 13.58
CA THR A 51 55.60 -61.54 14.16
C THR A 51 55.08 -62.21 15.42
N ARG A 52 54.99 -63.55 15.44
CA ARG A 52 54.65 -64.30 16.66
C ARG A 52 55.66 -64.04 17.78
N LYS A 53 56.94 -64.01 17.45
CA LYS A 53 58.01 -63.74 18.42
C LYS A 53 57.93 -62.30 18.98
N ALA A 54 57.72 -61.31 18.10
CA ALA A 54 57.57 -59.91 18.51
C ALA A 54 56.31 -59.65 19.35
N VAL A 55 55.20 -60.33 19.05
CA VAL A 55 53.93 -60.18 19.77
C VAL A 55 53.91 -60.96 21.08
N GLY A 56 54.55 -62.14 21.14
CA GLY A 56 54.64 -62.97 22.35
C GLY A 56 55.31 -62.28 23.53
N GLU A 57 56.12 -61.24 23.30
CA GLU A 57 56.75 -60.42 24.33
C GLU A 57 55.93 -59.18 24.73
N GLN A 58 54.78 -58.92 24.07
CA GLN A 58 53.97 -57.72 24.27
C GLN A 58 52.58 -58.00 24.89
N MET A 59 52.48 -58.96 25.81
CA MET A 59 51.21 -59.35 26.46
C MET A 59 50.42 -58.14 26.98
N THR A 60 51.07 -57.22 27.67
CA THR A 60 50.44 -56.06 28.33
C THR A 60 49.69 -55.14 27.36
N LYS A 61 50.18 -55.01 26.12
CA LYS A 61 49.54 -54.20 25.06
C LYS A 61 48.24 -54.85 24.58
N TYR A 62 48.27 -56.16 24.34
CA TYR A 62 47.12 -56.91 23.85
C TYR A 62 46.06 -57.17 24.93
N LEU A 63 46.45 -57.09 26.21
CA LEU A 63 45.56 -57.25 27.36
C LEU A 63 44.47 -56.16 27.40
N LEU A 64 44.81 -54.91 27.08
CA LEU A 64 43.86 -53.80 26.92
C LEU A 64 42.97 -53.97 25.69
N GLN A 65 43.51 -54.55 24.61
CA GLN A 65 42.72 -54.79 23.40
C GLN A 65 41.74 -55.95 23.58
N LEU A 66 42.10 -56.98 24.36
CA LEU A 66 41.20 -58.07 24.75
C LEU A 66 39.97 -57.53 25.47
N LYS A 67 40.15 -56.51 26.32
CA LYS A 67 39.07 -55.80 27.02
C LYS A 67 38.02 -55.24 26.06
N ASP A 68 38.40 -54.41 25.10
CA ASP A 68 37.38 -53.88 24.19
C ASP A 68 37.00 -54.80 23.03
N PHE A 69 37.74 -55.89 22.78
CA PHE A 69 37.32 -56.93 21.83
C PHE A 69 36.11 -57.69 22.37
N ILE A 70 36.13 -58.09 23.63
CA ILE A 70 35.04 -58.86 24.23
C ILE A 70 33.87 -57.96 24.64
N ALA A 71 34.11 -56.71 25.01
CA ALA A 71 33.05 -55.73 25.28
C ALA A 71 32.31 -55.23 24.02
N HIS A 72 32.60 -55.80 22.84
CA HIS A 72 32.01 -55.44 21.54
C HIS A 72 32.08 -53.93 21.24
N LYS A 73 33.11 -53.21 21.73
CA LYS A 73 33.24 -51.78 21.44
C LYS A 73 33.61 -51.57 19.97
N PRO A 74 33.05 -50.55 19.29
CA PRO A 74 33.27 -50.29 17.88
C PRO A 74 34.64 -49.64 17.64
N VAL A 75 35.72 -50.42 17.79
CA VAL A 75 37.09 -50.00 17.54
C VAL A 75 37.62 -50.79 16.35
N GLY A 76 38.08 -50.11 15.29
CA GLY A 76 38.62 -50.74 14.08
C GLY A 76 39.91 -51.50 14.38
N ARG A 77 39.84 -52.84 14.44
CA ARG A 77 40.99 -53.73 14.67
C ARG A 77 41.28 -54.59 13.45
N HIS A 78 42.56 -54.92 13.24
CA HIS A 78 42.95 -55.78 12.14
C HIS A 78 42.45 -57.23 12.38
N PRO A 79 41.93 -57.95 11.36
CA PRO A 79 41.31 -59.27 11.54
C PRO A 79 42.22 -60.31 12.22
N ARG A 80 43.54 -60.26 11.94
CA ARG A 80 44.54 -61.14 12.56
C ARG A 80 44.74 -60.86 14.05
N GLU A 81 44.62 -59.61 14.48
CA GLU A 81 44.69 -59.28 15.91
C GLU A 81 43.44 -59.79 16.64
N ASN A 82 42.27 -59.67 16.03
CA ASN A 82 41.04 -60.27 16.56
C ASN A 82 41.12 -61.79 16.69
N GLU A 83 41.78 -62.46 15.74
CA GLU A 83 42.04 -63.91 15.80
C GLU A 83 42.92 -64.28 17.01
N LEU A 84 43.99 -63.52 17.27
CA LEU A 84 44.84 -63.72 18.45
C LEU A 84 44.08 -63.49 19.76
N LEU A 85 43.29 -62.41 19.84
CA LEU A 85 42.50 -62.08 21.03
C LEU A 85 41.44 -63.15 21.32
N ARG A 86 40.82 -63.71 20.27
CA ARG A 86 39.89 -64.83 20.39
C ARG A 86 40.59 -66.09 20.90
N LEU A 87 41.72 -66.50 20.29
CA LEU A 87 42.51 -67.65 20.74
C LEU A 87 42.97 -67.49 22.19
N TRP A 88 43.35 -66.29 22.59
CA TRP A 88 43.76 -66.01 23.97
C TRP A 88 42.60 -66.10 24.96
N SER A 89 41.42 -65.60 24.59
CA SER A 89 40.21 -65.75 25.41
C SER A 89 39.81 -67.22 25.62
N GLU A 90 40.01 -68.05 24.60
CA GLU A 90 39.73 -69.49 24.66
C GLU A 90 40.75 -70.23 25.55
N GLU A 91 42.05 -69.89 25.46
CA GLU A 91 43.08 -70.49 26.33
C GLU A 91 42.92 -70.10 27.82
N ILE A 92 42.46 -68.87 28.11
CA ILE A 92 42.18 -68.42 29.48
C ILE A 92 41.00 -69.18 30.10
N LEU A 93 39.95 -69.46 29.32
CA LEU A 93 38.77 -70.20 29.80
C LEU A 93 39.04 -71.70 29.96
N ASN A 94 39.98 -72.25 29.21
CA ASN A 94 40.34 -73.67 29.26
C ASN A 94 41.40 -74.01 30.34
N ASP A 95 42.03 -73.01 30.99
CA ASP A 95 42.96 -73.25 32.09
C ASP A 95 42.22 -73.41 33.44
N GLU A 96 42.38 -74.59 34.04
CA GLU A 96 41.64 -75.03 35.23
C GLU A 96 41.87 -74.13 36.47
N GLU A 97 43.07 -73.58 36.64
CA GLU A 97 43.42 -72.67 37.75
C GLU A 97 42.81 -71.28 37.57
N CYS A 98 42.86 -70.74 36.34
CA CYS A 98 42.22 -69.46 36.02
C CYS A 98 40.70 -69.53 36.19
N HIS A 99 40.06 -70.62 35.73
CA HIS A 99 38.62 -70.78 35.81
C HIS A 99 38.10 -70.95 37.25
N GLN A 100 38.78 -71.75 38.08
CA GLN A 100 38.44 -71.93 39.50
C GLN A 100 38.63 -70.65 40.33
N PHE A 101 39.64 -69.83 40.01
CA PHE A 101 39.86 -68.56 40.67
C PHE A 101 38.72 -67.56 40.35
N ILE A 102 38.25 -67.52 39.10
CA ILE A 102 37.17 -66.63 38.65
C ILE A 102 35.85 -66.93 39.36
N LEU A 103 35.52 -68.21 39.58
CA LEU A 103 34.28 -68.63 40.26
C LEU A 103 34.29 -68.30 41.77
N ASN A 104 35.45 -68.35 42.43
CA ASN A 104 35.54 -68.13 43.88
C ASN A 104 35.45 -66.65 44.31
N TYR A 105 35.70 -65.70 43.41
CA TYR A 105 35.74 -64.26 43.74
C TYR A 105 34.67 -63.42 43.02
N GLU A 106 33.74 -64.06 42.29
CA GLU A 106 32.67 -63.43 41.50
C GLU A 106 31.84 -62.42 42.31
N HIS A 107 31.42 -62.79 43.53
CA HIS A 107 30.58 -61.93 44.38
C HIS A 107 31.32 -60.72 44.98
N GLN A 108 32.63 -60.80 45.19
CA GLN A 108 33.42 -59.72 45.80
C GLN A 108 33.89 -58.68 44.77
N ILE A 109 34.10 -59.09 43.52
CA ILE A 109 34.40 -58.18 42.40
C ILE A 109 33.17 -57.33 42.01
N MET A 110 31.95 -57.86 42.18
CA MET A 110 30.72 -57.08 42.04
C MET A 110 30.56 -55.98 43.10
N ALA A 111 31.04 -56.20 44.33
CA ALA A 111 30.93 -55.23 45.41
C ALA A 111 31.82 -53.98 45.19
N LEU A 112 33.04 -54.17 44.66
CA LEU A 112 33.98 -53.08 44.36
C LEU A 112 33.47 -52.13 43.26
N LYS A 113 32.71 -52.63 42.28
CA LYS A 113 32.08 -51.82 41.22
C LYS A 113 30.92 -50.95 41.74
N LEU A 114 30.26 -51.40 42.80
CA LEU A 114 29.14 -50.69 43.43
C LEU A 114 29.64 -49.58 44.36
N GLU A 115 30.80 -49.77 44.99
CA GLU A 115 31.42 -48.78 45.89
C GLU A 115 32.05 -47.60 45.14
N GLU A 116 32.67 -47.82 43.97
CA GLU A 116 33.21 -46.74 43.12
C GLU A 116 32.07 -45.86 42.56
N GLY A 117 31.00 -46.47 42.06
CA GLY A 117 29.80 -45.74 41.62
C GLY A 117 29.06 -45.00 42.76
N CYS A 118 29.12 -45.52 43.99
CA CYS A 118 28.55 -44.86 45.15
C CYS A 118 29.44 -43.74 45.73
N LEU A 119 30.77 -43.81 45.58
CA LEU A 119 31.69 -42.75 46.03
C LEU A 119 31.64 -41.54 45.09
N THR A 120 31.67 -41.76 43.76
CA THR A 120 31.51 -40.66 42.80
C THR A 120 30.12 -40.03 42.87
N ALA A 121 29.08 -40.85 43.06
CA ALA A 121 27.72 -40.33 43.27
C ALA A 121 27.56 -39.62 44.61
N LYS A 122 28.24 -40.02 45.69
CA LYS A 122 28.17 -39.35 47.00
C LYS A 122 28.98 -38.07 47.08
N GLU A 123 30.12 -37.96 46.40
CA GLU A 123 30.88 -36.72 46.30
C GLU A 123 30.15 -35.71 45.41
N ILE A 124 29.65 -36.15 44.25
CA ILE A 124 28.81 -35.32 43.39
C ILE A 124 27.50 -34.96 44.10
N LEU A 125 26.83 -35.87 44.83
CA LEU A 125 25.65 -35.53 45.64
C LEU A 125 25.98 -34.62 46.82
N LYS A 126 27.16 -34.71 47.45
CA LYS A 126 27.51 -33.80 48.56
C LYS A 126 27.77 -32.40 48.03
N GLU A 127 28.53 -32.25 46.94
CA GLU A 127 28.77 -30.95 46.32
C GLU A 127 27.50 -30.37 45.70
N THR A 128 26.68 -31.16 44.98
CA THR A 128 25.38 -30.69 44.47
C THR A 128 24.33 -30.49 45.56
N ASN A 129 24.35 -31.20 46.68
CA ASN A 129 23.45 -30.91 47.81
C ASN A 129 23.94 -29.74 48.65
N ILE A 130 25.23 -29.45 48.73
CA ILE A 130 25.75 -28.23 49.37
C ILE A 130 25.42 -27.03 48.49
N ILE A 131 25.64 -27.11 47.18
CA ILE A 131 25.26 -26.06 46.22
C ILE A 131 23.72 -25.93 46.13
N LYS A 132 22.95 -27.02 46.12
CA LYS A 132 21.48 -26.95 46.21
C LYS A 132 20.99 -26.38 47.54
N ALA A 133 21.57 -26.80 48.67
CA ALA A 133 21.17 -26.29 49.99
C ALA A 133 21.57 -24.82 50.18
N GLN A 134 22.70 -24.38 49.61
CA GLN A 134 23.12 -22.98 49.57
C GLN A 134 22.26 -22.15 48.61
N ILE A 135 21.93 -22.65 47.41
CA ILE A 135 21.00 -22.00 46.48
C ILE A 135 19.56 -21.98 47.04
N GLU A 136 19.12 -23.00 47.79
CA GLU A 136 17.84 -23.00 48.51
C GLU A 136 17.85 -22.06 49.73
N GLN A 137 18.99 -21.89 50.42
CA GLN A 137 19.16 -20.87 51.45
C GLN A 137 19.21 -19.44 50.88
N LEU A 138 19.76 -19.25 49.67
CA LEU A 138 19.89 -17.97 48.96
C LEU A 138 18.64 -17.59 48.14
N LYS A 139 17.77 -18.55 47.78
CA LYS A 139 16.46 -18.28 47.14
C LYS A 139 15.56 -17.33 47.94
N ASN A 140 15.79 -17.23 49.26
CA ASN A 140 15.09 -16.30 50.15
C ASN A 140 15.77 -14.93 50.28
N ARG A 141 16.83 -14.64 49.50
CA ARG A 141 17.67 -13.42 49.60
C ARG A 141 17.85 -12.63 48.29
N GLY A 142 17.03 -12.87 47.26
CA GLY A 142 16.99 -12.00 46.05
C GLY A 142 17.76 -12.50 44.81
N THR A 143 18.09 -13.79 44.73
CA THR A 143 18.70 -14.43 43.54
C THR A 143 17.71 -15.36 42.82
N THR A 144 17.59 -15.24 41.50
CA THR A 144 16.67 -16.08 40.70
C THR A 144 17.36 -16.64 39.45
N ASN A 145 17.15 -17.92 39.13
CA ASN A 145 17.62 -18.50 37.86
C ASN A 145 16.84 -17.92 36.67
N CYS A 146 17.49 -17.79 35.51
CA CYS A 146 16.89 -17.24 34.29
C CYS A 146 15.54 -17.85 33.92
N HIS A 147 15.38 -19.18 33.94
CA HIS A 147 14.11 -19.82 33.58
C HIS A 147 12.98 -19.45 34.55
N ILE A 148 13.27 -19.45 35.85
CA ILE A 148 12.29 -19.10 36.89
C ILE A 148 11.93 -17.61 36.80
N TYR A 149 12.92 -16.75 36.56
CA TYR A 149 12.69 -15.32 36.34
C TYR A 149 11.79 -15.11 35.12
N TRP A 150 12.11 -15.72 33.99
CA TRP A 150 11.31 -15.63 32.76
C TRP A 150 9.89 -16.13 32.96
N GLU A 151 9.68 -17.27 33.62
CA GLU A 151 8.33 -17.78 33.87
C GLU A 151 7.52 -16.84 34.75
N ARG A 152 8.11 -16.28 35.81
CA ARG A 152 7.43 -15.29 36.67
C ARG A 152 7.13 -14.00 35.93
N TRP A 153 8.03 -13.57 35.07
CA TRP A 153 7.85 -12.37 34.27
C TRP A 153 6.79 -12.61 33.18
N ALA A 154 6.88 -13.66 32.38
CA ALA A 154 6.06 -13.85 31.18
C ALA A 154 4.62 -14.35 31.41
N ILE A 155 4.28 -14.89 32.59
CA ILE A 155 2.95 -15.45 32.89
C ILE A 155 2.03 -14.37 33.49
N GLY A 156 0.99 -14.01 32.74
CA GLY A 156 -0.08 -13.10 33.16
C GLY A 156 -1.40 -13.85 33.46
N PRO A 157 -2.48 -13.11 33.78
CA PRO A 157 -3.75 -13.73 34.16
C PRO A 157 -4.40 -14.56 33.04
N ASN A 158 -4.34 -14.07 31.80
CA ASN A 158 -5.00 -14.70 30.63
C ASN A 158 -4.05 -14.94 29.45
N VAL A 159 -2.75 -14.68 29.60
CA VAL A 159 -1.77 -14.73 28.52
C VAL A 159 -0.39 -15.15 29.05
N LYS A 160 0.35 -15.90 28.23
CA LYS A 160 1.75 -16.24 28.47
C LYS A 160 2.59 -15.68 27.34
N LEU A 161 3.43 -14.69 27.62
CA LEU A 161 4.29 -14.07 26.62
C LEU A 161 5.43 -15.01 26.21
N ASN A 162 5.77 -15.01 24.93
CA ASN A 162 6.96 -15.71 24.41
C ASN A 162 8.20 -14.79 24.43
N THR A 163 9.39 -15.36 24.27
CA THR A 163 10.65 -14.59 24.32
C THR A 163 10.78 -13.62 23.16
N ASN A 164 10.18 -13.92 22.01
CA ASN A 164 10.23 -13.05 20.82
C ASN A 164 9.66 -11.65 21.08
N ILE A 165 8.75 -11.49 22.06
CA ILE A 165 8.17 -10.18 22.42
C ILE A 165 9.23 -9.11 22.76
N LEU A 166 10.42 -9.52 23.19
CA LEU A 166 11.54 -8.64 23.51
C LEU A 166 12.69 -8.68 22.49
N LEU A 167 12.71 -9.67 21.59
CA LEU A 167 13.85 -9.91 20.69
C LEU A 167 13.66 -9.33 19.29
N THR A 168 12.42 -9.09 18.86
CA THR A 168 12.12 -8.68 17.47
C THR A 168 12.68 -7.30 17.14
N GLY A 169 13.51 -7.21 16.08
CA GLY A 169 14.15 -5.96 15.68
C GLY A 169 15.31 -5.54 16.58
N ARG A 170 15.84 -6.47 17.39
CA ARG A 170 16.96 -6.30 18.32
C ARG A 170 18.01 -7.41 18.16
N GLU A 171 18.14 -7.93 16.95
CA GLU A 171 18.97 -9.11 16.63
C GLU A 171 20.46 -8.82 16.84
N ASP A 172 20.92 -7.61 16.50
CA ASP A 172 22.31 -7.16 16.68
C ASP A 172 22.64 -6.99 18.17
N GLU A 173 21.73 -6.43 18.96
CA GLU A 173 21.87 -6.30 20.42
C GLU A 173 21.88 -7.67 21.10
N ARG A 174 20.98 -8.58 20.68
CA ARG A 174 20.93 -9.97 21.17
C ARG A 174 22.27 -10.66 20.94
N GLN A 175 22.87 -10.48 19.77
CA GLN A 175 24.15 -11.10 19.43
C GLN A 175 25.27 -10.63 20.37
N LYS A 176 25.31 -9.33 20.73
CA LYS A 176 26.29 -8.80 21.69
C LYS A 176 26.09 -9.35 23.11
N VAL A 177 24.85 -9.58 23.54
CA VAL A 177 24.56 -10.25 24.83
C VAL A 177 25.12 -11.66 24.83
N ILE A 178 24.92 -12.40 23.74
CA ILE A 178 25.40 -13.77 23.58
C ILE A 178 26.94 -13.80 23.57
N GLU A 179 27.60 -12.87 22.88
CA GLU A 179 29.07 -12.75 22.85
C GLU A 179 29.66 -12.50 24.26
N CYS A 180 29.03 -11.64 25.06
CA CYS A 180 29.42 -11.38 26.46
C CYS A 180 29.33 -12.64 27.35
N CYS A 181 28.49 -13.60 26.99
CA CYS A 181 28.31 -14.82 27.77
C CYS A 181 29.49 -15.80 27.62
N TYR A 182 30.31 -15.72 26.57
CA TYR A 182 31.35 -16.73 26.30
C TYR A 182 32.70 -16.46 26.99
N SER A 183 33.00 -15.21 27.29
CA SER A 183 34.25 -14.81 27.97
C SER A 183 33.97 -13.79 29.08
N PRO A 184 34.74 -13.78 30.18
CA PRO A 184 34.57 -12.79 31.25
C PRO A 184 34.62 -11.36 30.71
N SER A 185 33.47 -10.68 30.74
CA SER A 185 33.32 -9.31 30.26
C SER A 185 32.20 -8.57 30.99
N VAL A 186 32.22 -7.24 30.92
CA VAL A 186 31.12 -6.37 31.36
C VAL A 186 30.37 -5.87 30.14
N LEU A 187 29.05 -5.99 30.15
CA LEU A 187 28.17 -5.41 29.16
C LEU A 187 27.10 -4.56 29.84
N TYR A 188 26.96 -3.31 29.42
CA TYR A 188 25.90 -2.42 29.89
C TYR A 188 24.76 -2.46 28.89
N ILE A 189 23.54 -2.70 29.36
CA ILE A 189 22.33 -2.70 28.54
C ILE A 189 21.41 -1.61 29.07
N GLU A 190 21.28 -0.55 28.29
CA GLU A 190 20.34 0.54 28.50
C GLU A 190 19.03 0.21 27.77
N ALA A 191 17.92 0.20 28.50
CA ALA A 191 16.59 0.06 27.93
C ALA A 191 15.67 1.16 28.48
N ILE A 192 14.40 1.20 28.05
CA ILE A 192 13.43 2.17 28.58
C ILE A 192 13.23 1.97 30.08
N SER A 193 13.35 0.72 30.53
CA SER A 193 13.31 0.37 31.94
C SER A 193 14.36 -0.67 32.32
N VAL A 194 14.74 -0.69 33.59
CA VAL A 194 15.61 -1.74 34.14
C VAL A 194 14.96 -3.12 33.98
N LYS A 195 13.65 -3.22 34.21
CA LYS A 195 12.88 -4.48 34.04
C LYS A 195 12.97 -5.00 32.60
N GLU A 196 12.85 -4.13 31.61
CA GLU A 196 12.98 -4.50 30.20
C GLU A 196 14.40 -5.00 29.89
N ALA A 197 15.44 -4.29 30.35
CA ALA A 197 16.82 -4.69 30.13
C ALA A 197 17.14 -6.07 30.73
N ILE A 198 16.66 -6.35 31.96
CA ILE A 198 16.81 -7.68 32.59
C ILE A 198 16.05 -8.73 31.79
N ALA A 199 14.78 -8.47 31.46
CA ALA A 199 13.95 -9.43 30.74
C ALA A 199 14.50 -9.72 29.33
N PHE A 200 15.04 -8.72 28.62
CA PHE A 200 15.69 -8.87 27.32
C PHE A 200 16.94 -9.75 27.41
N SER A 201 17.77 -9.53 28.43
CA SER A 201 18.98 -10.31 28.68
C SER A 201 18.64 -11.77 28.94
N VAL A 202 17.66 -12.02 29.82
CA VAL A 202 17.17 -13.35 30.13
C VAL A 202 16.56 -14.03 28.89
N ALA A 203 15.72 -13.32 28.13
CA ALA A 203 15.12 -13.83 26.91
C ALA A 203 16.17 -14.20 25.85
N SER A 204 17.22 -13.39 25.71
CA SER A 204 18.33 -13.61 24.78
C SER A 204 19.08 -14.90 25.11
N ILE A 205 19.41 -15.10 26.38
CA ILE A 205 20.18 -16.27 26.86
C ILE A 205 19.36 -17.56 26.77
N ILE A 206 18.11 -17.54 27.25
CA ILE A 206 17.22 -18.72 27.21
C ILE A 206 16.94 -19.17 25.78
N SER A 207 16.78 -18.21 24.85
CA SER A 207 16.51 -18.53 23.46
C SER A 207 17.73 -19.08 22.70
N GLU A 208 18.95 -18.88 23.23
CA GLU A 208 20.19 -19.35 22.62
C GLU A 208 20.62 -20.75 23.10
N SER A 209 20.77 -20.94 24.42
CA SER A 209 21.24 -22.21 24.97
C SER A 209 20.83 -22.43 26.43
N ASN A 210 20.31 -23.63 26.72
CA ASN A 210 20.03 -24.07 28.09
C ASN A 210 21.30 -24.10 28.96
N SER A 211 22.47 -24.41 28.38
CA SER A 211 23.72 -24.44 29.17
C SER A 211 24.14 -23.05 29.63
N LEU A 212 23.86 -22.01 28.84
CA LEU A 212 24.11 -20.63 29.24
C LEU A 212 23.11 -20.22 30.32
N ALA A 213 21.82 -20.54 30.15
CA ALA A 213 20.78 -20.23 31.13
C ALA A 213 21.01 -20.89 32.50
N GLU A 214 21.60 -22.09 32.56
CA GLU A 214 22.01 -22.74 33.81
C GLU A 214 23.17 -22.01 34.51
N ARG A 215 24.05 -21.37 33.74
CA ARG A 215 25.18 -20.57 34.22
C ARG A 215 24.82 -19.10 34.50
N SER A 216 23.59 -18.69 34.18
CA SER A 216 23.12 -17.32 34.30
C SER A 216 22.14 -17.14 35.47
N ILE A 217 22.39 -16.11 36.29
CA ILE A 217 21.56 -15.77 37.45
C ILE A 217 21.19 -14.30 37.46
N VAL A 218 19.93 -14.02 37.79
CA VAL A 218 19.42 -12.67 38.01
C VAL A 218 19.59 -12.34 39.49
N VAL A 219 20.30 -11.26 39.80
CA VAL A 219 20.61 -10.84 41.17
C VAL A 219 20.20 -9.40 41.36
N THR A 220 19.30 -9.15 42.32
CA THR A 220 18.77 -7.80 42.61
C THR A 220 19.05 -7.37 44.06
N ASN A 221 19.91 -8.09 44.78
CA ASN A 221 20.28 -7.80 46.16
C ASN A 221 21.81 -7.72 46.31
N ASP A 222 22.32 -6.60 46.82
CA ASP A 222 23.75 -6.29 46.96
C ASP A 222 24.53 -7.32 47.78
N ASP A 223 23.97 -7.78 48.90
CA ASP A 223 24.65 -8.74 49.79
C ASP A 223 24.79 -10.09 49.11
N ALA A 224 23.73 -10.53 48.41
CA ALA A 224 23.75 -11.77 47.63
C ALA A 224 24.69 -11.69 46.41
N TYR A 225 24.82 -10.51 45.80
CA TYR A 225 25.73 -10.28 44.68
C TYR A 225 27.20 -10.43 45.09
N LYS A 226 27.59 -9.84 46.22
CA LYS A 226 28.94 -9.98 46.79
C LYS A 226 29.25 -11.42 47.18
N GLU A 227 28.35 -12.08 47.91
CA GLU A 227 28.54 -13.45 48.39
C GLU A 227 28.71 -14.44 47.21
N MET A 228 27.93 -14.28 46.14
CA MET A 228 28.01 -15.16 44.96
C MET A 228 29.27 -14.93 44.11
N THR A 229 29.80 -13.71 44.10
CA THR A 229 31.05 -13.38 43.40
C THR A 229 32.25 -14.09 44.02
N GLU A 230 32.24 -14.32 45.34
CA GLU A 230 33.35 -14.96 46.06
C GLU A 230 33.27 -16.50 46.04
N ILE A 231 32.06 -17.08 45.94
CA ILE A 231 31.83 -18.52 46.10
C ILE A 231 31.82 -19.29 44.76
N SER A 232 31.42 -18.63 43.67
CA SER A 232 31.21 -19.27 42.37
C SER A 232 32.36 -18.96 41.40
N ASN A 233 32.47 -19.72 40.30
CA ASN A 233 33.45 -19.44 39.23
C ASN A 233 32.75 -19.55 37.87
N GLY A 234 32.99 -18.57 36.97
CA GLY A 234 32.49 -18.62 35.59
C GLY A 234 31.00 -18.33 35.40
N MET A 235 30.30 -17.84 36.42
CA MET A 235 28.87 -17.44 36.34
C MET A 235 28.65 -16.18 35.49
N ILE A 236 27.43 -16.07 34.93
CA ILE A 236 26.92 -14.88 34.23
C ILE A 236 25.90 -14.18 35.15
N PHE A 237 26.20 -12.98 35.59
CA PHE A 237 25.32 -12.18 36.43
C PHE A 237 24.50 -11.21 35.58
N ILE A 238 23.18 -11.22 35.74
CA ILE A 238 22.27 -10.20 35.19
C ILE A 238 21.76 -9.39 36.38
N THR A 239 22.06 -8.09 36.42
CA THR A 239 21.82 -7.28 37.62
C THR A 239 21.64 -5.80 37.30
N ASP A 240 20.96 -5.09 38.18
CA ASP A 240 20.83 -3.62 38.23
C ASP A 240 21.78 -2.97 39.25
N ILE A 241 22.60 -3.78 39.95
CA ILE A 241 23.48 -3.34 41.02
C ILE A 241 24.74 -2.65 40.46
N GLN A 242 24.84 -1.34 40.69
CA GLN A 242 25.93 -0.49 40.16
C GLN A 242 27.24 -0.54 40.96
N GLU A 243 27.67 -1.73 41.38
CA GLU A 243 28.98 -1.93 42.02
C GLU A 243 30.12 -2.06 40.99
N ASN A 244 31.37 -2.24 41.44
CA ASN A 244 32.53 -2.32 40.55
C ASN A 244 32.50 -3.61 39.70
N ALA A 245 31.85 -3.56 38.54
CA ALA A 245 31.71 -4.70 37.63
C ALA A 245 33.07 -5.29 37.17
N HIS A 246 34.14 -4.48 37.13
CA HIS A 246 35.48 -4.97 36.82
C HIS A 246 36.05 -5.89 37.91
N TYR A 247 35.65 -5.72 39.17
CA TYR A 247 36.02 -6.63 40.25
C TYR A 247 35.45 -8.03 40.00
N VAL A 248 34.18 -8.09 39.61
CA VAL A 248 33.48 -9.35 39.31
C VAL A 248 34.10 -10.05 38.09
N VAL A 249 34.43 -9.30 37.04
CA VAL A 249 35.13 -9.84 35.86
C VAL A 249 36.53 -10.33 36.19
N SER A 250 37.26 -9.67 37.11
CA SER A 250 38.59 -10.14 37.54
C SER A 250 38.56 -11.50 38.25
N HIS A 251 37.39 -11.92 38.77
CA HIS A 251 37.15 -13.25 39.34
C HIS A 251 36.66 -14.27 38.30
N GLY A 252 36.72 -13.93 37.00
CA GLY A 252 36.39 -14.85 35.91
C GLY A 252 34.90 -14.99 35.59
N HIS A 253 34.08 -14.02 36.03
CA HIS A 253 32.65 -13.95 35.75
C HIS A 253 32.31 -13.00 34.60
N SER A 254 31.12 -13.13 34.02
CA SER A 254 30.56 -12.12 33.11
C SER A 254 29.44 -11.35 33.80
N VAL A 255 29.34 -10.06 33.55
CA VAL A 255 28.30 -9.18 34.14
C VAL A 255 27.55 -8.49 33.02
N ILE A 256 26.24 -8.66 33.02
CA ILE A 256 25.29 -7.89 32.23
C ILE A 256 24.61 -6.91 33.20
N LEU A 257 25.03 -5.65 33.12
CA LEU A 257 24.48 -4.58 33.94
C LEU A 257 23.31 -3.92 33.20
N CYS A 258 22.11 -4.09 33.74
CA CYS A 258 20.87 -3.55 33.20
C CYS A 258 20.61 -2.17 33.80
N ILE A 259 20.49 -1.16 32.95
CA ILE A 259 20.37 0.24 33.37
C ILE A 259 19.22 0.94 32.64
N SER A 260 18.69 1.99 33.25
CA SER A 260 17.76 2.94 32.64
C SER A 260 18.49 4.20 32.14
N PRO A 261 17.84 5.11 31.39
CA PRO A 261 18.47 6.35 30.96
C PRO A 261 18.97 7.22 32.11
N SER A 262 18.31 7.19 33.29
CA SER A 262 18.76 7.91 34.48
C SER A 262 20.05 7.39 35.10
N ASP A 263 20.44 6.16 34.75
CA ASP A 263 21.56 5.43 35.36
C ASP A 263 22.86 5.52 34.54
N ARG A 264 22.82 6.20 33.39
CA ARG A 264 23.92 6.25 32.41
C ARG A 264 25.12 7.04 32.95
N ARG A 265 26.28 6.37 33.01
CA ARG A 265 27.57 6.97 33.48
C ARG A 265 28.75 6.83 32.52
N ASN A 266 28.73 5.86 31.59
CA ASN A 266 29.83 5.57 30.65
C ASN A 266 29.28 5.22 29.25
N ASP A 267 29.84 5.79 28.18
CA ASP A 267 29.35 5.59 26.80
C ASP A 267 30.01 4.40 26.06
N ASN A 268 31.26 4.03 26.40
CA ASN A 268 32.05 3.13 25.56
C ASN A 268 31.66 1.63 25.60
N CYS A 269 30.83 1.19 26.56
CA CYS A 269 30.43 -0.23 26.71
C CYS A 269 28.91 -0.42 26.86
N THR A 270 28.12 0.57 26.45
CA THR A 270 26.67 0.61 26.63
C THR A 270 25.94 0.35 25.33
N ILE A 271 25.10 -0.68 25.33
CA ILE A 271 24.14 -0.97 24.27
C ILE A 271 22.82 -0.33 24.65
N SER A 272 22.31 0.58 23.82
CA SER A 272 20.95 1.12 23.98
C SER A 272 19.99 0.31 23.13
N LEU A 273 18.95 -0.26 23.73
CA LEU A 273 17.99 -1.10 23.03
C LEU A 273 17.10 -0.23 22.12
N PRO A 274 17.03 -0.52 20.81
CA PRO A 274 16.13 0.19 19.92
C PRO A 274 14.67 -0.16 20.24
N LYS A 275 13.73 0.64 19.74
CA LYS A 275 12.29 0.35 19.87
C LYS A 275 11.95 -0.97 19.16
N LEU A 276 11.13 -1.81 19.79
CA LEU A 276 10.73 -3.12 19.25
C LEU A 276 10.10 -2.99 17.87
N ASN A 277 10.44 -3.85 16.90
CA ASN A 277 9.83 -3.84 15.57
C ASN A 277 8.30 -4.05 15.64
N ARG A 278 7.51 -3.28 14.88
CA ARG A 278 6.03 -3.27 14.97
C ARG A 278 5.41 -4.60 14.57
N GLU A 279 5.78 -5.12 13.41
CA GLU A 279 5.25 -6.38 12.88
C GLU A 279 5.71 -7.57 13.74
N GLY A 280 6.97 -7.56 14.17
CA GLY A 280 7.52 -8.55 15.09
C GLY A 280 6.79 -8.56 16.43
N PHE A 281 6.52 -7.38 17.01
CA PHE A 281 5.77 -7.22 18.25
C PHE A 281 4.33 -7.75 18.13
N ILE A 282 3.61 -7.35 17.07
CA ILE A 282 2.24 -7.85 16.80
C ILE A 282 2.27 -9.37 16.64
N LYS A 283 3.20 -9.91 15.85
CA LYS A 283 3.35 -11.35 15.64
C LYS A 283 3.62 -12.08 16.96
N ALA A 284 4.51 -11.57 17.81
CA ALA A 284 4.81 -12.17 19.10
C ALA A 284 3.58 -12.21 20.02
N LEU A 285 2.74 -11.17 20.02
CA LEU A 285 1.46 -11.18 20.74
C LEU A 285 0.48 -12.22 20.17
N THR A 286 0.38 -12.33 18.84
CA THR A 286 -0.49 -13.33 18.20
C THR A 286 -0.06 -14.77 18.49
N GLU A 287 1.24 -15.04 18.48
CA GLU A 287 1.83 -16.33 18.88
C GLU A 287 1.61 -16.63 20.37
N SER A 288 1.44 -15.59 21.20
CA SER A 288 1.08 -15.70 22.62
C SER A 288 -0.43 -15.89 22.84
N GLY A 289 -1.23 -16.00 21.78
CA GLY A 289 -2.67 -16.28 21.81
C GLY A 289 -3.59 -15.05 21.80
N ILE A 290 -3.04 -13.84 21.63
CA ILE A 290 -3.83 -12.62 21.49
C ILE A 290 -4.35 -12.50 20.06
N ASP A 291 -5.59 -12.07 19.88
CA ASP A 291 -6.15 -11.83 18.54
C ASP A 291 -5.41 -10.71 17.79
N ASP A 292 -5.29 -10.82 16.47
CA ASP A 292 -4.52 -9.88 15.63
C ASP A 292 -5.02 -8.42 15.74
N ALA A 293 -6.34 -8.18 15.72
CA ALA A 293 -6.87 -6.82 15.84
C ALA A 293 -6.58 -6.22 17.23
N LYS A 294 -6.60 -7.06 18.28
CA LYS A 294 -6.23 -6.65 19.65
C LYS A 294 -4.73 -6.40 19.74
N ALA A 295 -3.89 -7.25 19.13
CA ALA A 295 -2.44 -7.09 19.09
C ALA A 295 -2.03 -5.79 18.40
N GLN A 296 -2.68 -5.44 17.28
CA GLN A 296 -2.48 -4.15 16.61
C GLN A 296 -2.86 -2.98 17.53
N SER A 297 -4.03 -3.03 18.19
CA SER A 297 -4.43 -2.00 19.16
C SER A 297 -3.45 -1.89 20.35
N TYR A 298 -2.93 -3.02 20.85
CA TYR A 298 -1.92 -3.02 21.91
C TYR A 298 -0.58 -2.45 21.46
N ALA A 299 -0.16 -2.66 20.21
CA ALA A 299 1.07 -2.06 19.69
C ALA A 299 1.03 -0.53 19.76
N VAL A 300 -0.12 0.07 19.44
CA VAL A 300 -0.35 1.52 19.52
C VAL A 300 -0.49 1.97 20.97
N ASP A 301 -1.41 1.38 21.73
CA ASP A 301 -1.71 1.82 23.09
C ASP A 301 -0.53 1.63 24.05
N SER A 302 0.30 0.59 23.85
CA SER A 302 1.51 0.40 24.65
C SER A 302 2.68 1.25 24.18
N ALA A 303 2.57 1.94 23.04
CA ALA A 303 3.71 2.54 22.35
C ALA A 303 4.86 1.53 22.10
N ARG A 304 4.56 0.22 22.05
CA ARG A 304 5.52 -0.90 22.05
C ARG A 304 6.48 -0.89 23.25
N ASP A 305 6.06 -0.29 24.36
CA ASP A 305 6.71 -0.40 25.66
C ASP A 305 6.19 -1.62 26.40
N ILE A 306 7.10 -2.50 26.80
CA ILE A 306 6.74 -3.79 27.38
C ILE A 306 6.07 -3.66 28.75
N ASN A 307 6.40 -2.65 29.55
CA ASN A 307 5.79 -2.49 30.88
C ASN A 307 4.36 -1.97 30.74
N VAL A 308 4.16 -1.00 29.85
CA VAL A 308 2.81 -0.51 29.52
C VAL A 308 1.95 -1.66 28.97
N LEU A 309 2.50 -2.50 28.08
CA LEU A 309 1.81 -3.70 27.61
C LEU A 309 1.41 -4.62 28.76
N ARG A 310 2.33 -4.93 29.67
CA ARG A 310 2.07 -5.81 30.84
C ARG A 310 0.95 -5.25 31.70
N HIS A 311 0.93 -3.95 31.97
CA HIS A 311 -0.15 -3.29 32.71
C HIS A 311 -1.49 -3.40 31.97
N LEU A 312 -1.51 -3.14 30.66
CA LEU A 312 -2.71 -3.29 29.82
C LEU A 312 -3.24 -4.73 29.76
N LEU A 313 -2.36 -5.73 29.92
CA LEU A 313 -2.71 -7.15 30.00
C LEU A 313 -3.04 -7.63 31.43
N GLY A 314 -2.97 -6.74 32.43
CA GLY A 314 -3.33 -7.02 33.82
C GLY A 314 -2.29 -7.83 34.60
N PHE A 315 -1.01 -7.76 34.22
CA PHE A 315 0.07 -8.35 35.03
C PHE A 315 0.17 -7.65 36.39
N ALA A 316 0.45 -8.43 37.44
CA ALA A 316 0.61 -7.92 38.79
C ALA A 316 2.01 -7.34 38.99
N ASP A 317 2.19 -6.08 38.60
CA ASP A 317 3.42 -5.33 38.77
C ASP A 317 3.26 -4.26 39.88
N ASN A 318 4.35 -3.93 40.56
CA ASN A 318 4.35 -2.81 41.51
C ASN A 318 4.21 -1.49 40.75
N PRO A 319 3.52 -0.49 41.34
CA PRO A 319 3.46 0.84 40.72
C PRO A 319 4.87 1.40 40.52
N PRO A 320 5.12 2.11 39.41
CA PRO A 320 6.38 2.79 39.16
C PRO A 320 6.82 3.66 40.34
N ALA A 321 8.12 3.73 40.58
CA ALA A 321 8.68 4.49 41.71
C ALA A 321 8.33 5.99 41.68
N TRP A 322 8.09 6.55 40.49
CA TRP A 322 7.69 7.94 40.32
C TRP A 322 6.24 8.23 40.74
N GLN A 323 5.38 7.22 40.98
CA GLN A 323 3.98 7.41 41.39
C GLN A 323 3.83 7.87 42.84
N THR A 324 4.53 8.94 43.22
CA THR A 324 4.34 9.62 44.49
C THR A 324 3.13 10.56 44.43
N PRO A 325 2.49 10.87 45.57
CA PRO A 325 1.40 11.84 45.60
C PRO A 325 1.77 13.23 45.04
N GLU A 326 3.03 13.67 45.15
CA GLU A 326 3.48 14.93 44.55
C GLU A 326 3.48 14.84 43.02
N ASN A 327 4.12 13.81 42.46
CA ASN A 327 4.26 13.64 41.01
C ASN A 327 2.90 13.41 40.34
N ILE A 328 2.01 12.63 40.96
CA ILE A 328 0.65 12.41 40.44
C ILE A 328 -0.07 13.76 40.23
N ARG A 329 0.01 14.68 41.20
CA ARG A 329 -0.64 16.01 41.08
C ARG A 329 -0.10 16.83 39.91
N VAL A 330 1.20 16.71 39.63
CA VAL A 330 1.85 17.40 38.50
C VAL A 330 1.47 16.77 37.16
N ILE A 331 1.25 15.45 37.12
CA ILE A 331 0.93 14.70 35.88
C ILE A 331 -0.54 14.85 35.47
N ILE A 332 -1.50 14.99 36.40
CA ILE A 332 -2.93 15.09 36.06
C ILE A 332 -3.23 16.15 34.99
N PRO A 333 -2.71 17.39 35.06
CA PRO A 333 -2.84 18.38 33.98
C PRO A 333 -2.38 17.86 32.61
N ALA A 334 -1.19 17.26 32.53
CA ALA A 334 -0.66 16.70 31.29
C ALA A 334 -1.47 15.49 30.80
N LEU A 335 -1.99 14.66 31.72
CA LEU A 335 -2.86 13.52 31.41
C LEU A 335 -4.17 13.96 30.77
N LEU A 336 -4.81 15.00 31.32
CA LEU A 336 -6.10 15.51 30.82
C LEU A 336 -5.95 16.25 29.48
N LEU A 337 -4.86 17.01 29.32
CA LEU A 337 -4.56 17.71 28.07
C LEU A 337 -3.99 16.78 26.99
N GLY A 338 -3.40 15.64 27.37
CA GLY A 338 -2.88 14.61 26.47
C GLY A 338 -1.56 14.98 25.79
N GLU A 339 -1.53 16.09 25.04
CA GLU A 339 -0.36 16.59 24.32
C GLU A 339 -0.42 18.11 24.09
N TRP A 340 0.73 18.76 23.87
CA TRP A 340 0.80 20.20 23.55
C TRP A 340 2.10 20.55 22.82
N ASN A 341 2.11 21.70 22.13
CA ASN A 341 3.26 22.20 21.37
C ASN A 341 3.88 23.44 22.01
N GLU A 342 5.19 23.40 22.29
CA GLU A 342 5.92 24.51 22.90
C GLU A 342 6.08 25.75 22.00
N ASP A 343 5.92 25.61 20.69
CA ASP A 343 5.98 26.75 19.77
C ASP A 343 4.71 27.61 19.80
N TRP A 344 3.62 27.08 20.35
CA TRP A 344 2.35 27.79 20.48
C TRP A 344 2.24 28.45 21.85
N SER A 345 1.97 29.76 21.87
CA SER A 345 1.80 30.53 23.11
C SER A 345 0.58 30.07 23.89
N ASP A 346 -0.54 29.88 23.21
CA ASP A 346 -1.83 29.63 23.85
C ASP A 346 -1.94 28.20 24.39
N ASP A 347 -1.19 27.25 23.81
CA ASP A 347 -0.98 25.92 24.39
C ASP A 347 -0.35 26.01 25.79
N LYS A 348 0.60 26.94 25.99
CA LYS A 348 1.26 27.15 27.29
C LYS A 348 0.29 27.75 28.31
N GLU A 349 -0.61 28.63 27.87
CA GLU A 349 -1.65 29.20 28.73
C GLU A 349 -2.66 28.13 29.18
N MET A 350 -2.99 27.14 28.33
CA MET A 350 -3.82 26.01 28.75
C MET A 350 -3.15 25.15 29.82
N ILE A 351 -1.85 24.89 29.68
CA ILE A 351 -1.04 24.18 30.69
C ILE A 351 -1.03 24.97 32.01
N LYS A 352 -0.90 26.29 31.94
CA LYS A 352 -0.95 27.18 33.11
C LYS A 352 -2.32 27.14 33.81
N LEU A 353 -3.42 27.22 33.05
CA LEU A 353 -4.78 27.12 33.60
C LEU A 353 -4.99 25.78 34.35
N MET A 354 -4.62 24.67 33.69
CA MET A 354 -4.80 23.33 34.25
C MET A 354 -3.92 23.07 35.47
N SER A 355 -2.62 23.38 35.38
CA SER A 355 -1.66 23.13 36.46
C SER A 355 -1.76 24.14 37.61
N GLY A 356 -2.19 25.37 37.33
CA GLY A 356 -2.13 26.50 38.27
C GLY A 356 -0.74 27.10 38.47
N ASN A 357 0.27 26.67 37.70
CA ASN A 357 1.64 27.18 37.75
C ASN A 357 1.98 27.90 36.44
N GLU A 358 2.94 28.83 36.47
CA GLU A 358 3.47 29.38 35.22
C GLU A 358 4.14 28.27 34.39
N TYR A 359 4.13 28.43 33.06
CA TYR A 359 4.60 27.38 32.15
C TYR A 359 6.05 26.97 32.42
N ALA A 360 6.94 27.93 32.71
CA ALA A 360 8.34 27.64 33.02
C ALA A 360 8.47 26.75 34.28
N ASP A 361 7.75 27.09 35.35
CA ASP A 361 7.75 26.34 36.61
C ASP A 361 7.17 24.94 36.40
N PHE A 362 6.10 24.82 35.61
CA PHE A 362 5.52 23.52 35.28
C PHE A 362 6.52 22.63 34.54
N ILE A 363 7.23 23.17 33.55
CA ILE A 363 8.24 22.43 32.78
C ILE A 363 9.41 21.98 33.65
N GLU A 364 9.85 22.81 34.61
CA GLU A 364 10.87 22.38 35.59
C GLU A 364 10.40 21.20 36.44
N LEU A 365 9.11 21.14 36.78
CA LEU A 365 8.53 20.03 37.54
C LEU A 365 8.37 18.74 36.71
N VAL A 366 7.97 18.84 35.42
CA VAL A 366 7.74 17.65 34.59
C VAL A 366 8.98 17.12 33.86
N THR A 367 9.99 17.96 33.61
CA THR A 367 11.21 17.54 32.88
C THR A 367 11.93 16.34 33.52
N PRO A 368 12.09 16.26 34.85
CA PRO A 368 12.67 15.07 35.49
C PRO A 368 11.91 13.77 35.17
N LEU A 369 10.59 13.85 34.95
CA LEU A 369 9.74 12.70 34.65
C LEU A 369 9.94 12.15 33.23
N LEU A 370 10.71 12.81 32.37
CA LEU A 370 11.10 12.25 31.07
C LEU A 370 12.17 11.16 31.18
N PHE A 371 12.92 11.15 32.28
CA PHE A 371 14.10 10.30 32.45
C PHE A 371 13.94 9.24 33.55
N VAL A 372 12.80 9.20 34.23
CA VAL A 372 12.50 8.18 35.24
C VAL A 372 12.22 6.83 34.60
N ASP A 373 12.46 5.76 35.36
CA ASP A 373 12.04 4.40 34.99
C ASP A 373 10.52 4.35 34.75
N GLU A 374 10.10 3.78 33.62
CA GLU A 374 8.69 3.77 33.18
C GLU A 374 8.09 5.19 33.02
N ALA A 375 8.81 6.11 32.38
CA ALA A 375 8.42 7.50 32.17
C ALA A 375 6.98 7.67 31.59
N PRO A 376 6.10 8.48 32.24
CA PRO A 376 4.72 8.68 31.80
C PRO A 376 4.60 9.66 30.62
N LEU A 377 5.60 10.52 30.43
CA LEU A 377 5.65 11.56 29.41
C LEU A 377 6.79 11.31 28.44
N ILE A 378 6.60 11.76 27.20
CA ILE A 378 7.62 11.78 26.16
C ILE A 378 7.65 13.16 25.51
N ARG A 379 8.79 13.49 24.91
CA ARG A 379 9.00 14.72 24.15
C ARG A 379 9.51 14.38 22.75
N ILE A 380 8.80 14.83 21.72
CA ILE A 380 9.12 14.61 20.31
C ILE A 380 9.38 15.99 19.69
N GLY A 381 10.65 16.34 19.52
CA GLY A 381 11.05 17.72 19.22
C GLY A 381 10.51 18.70 20.26
N LYS A 382 9.53 19.51 19.87
CA LYS A 382 8.85 20.51 20.72
C LYS A 382 7.43 20.13 21.13
N ILE A 383 7.05 18.87 20.92
CA ILE A 383 5.73 18.36 21.31
C ILE A 383 5.92 17.52 22.57
N TRP A 384 5.18 17.86 23.62
CA TRP A 384 5.04 17.02 24.82
C TRP A 384 3.81 16.15 24.69
N LYS A 385 3.90 14.90 25.09
CA LYS A 385 2.81 13.93 24.95
C LYS A 385 2.84 12.90 26.07
N VAL A 386 1.66 12.47 26.50
CA VAL A 386 1.48 11.30 27.36
C VAL A 386 1.77 10.03 26.55
N LYS A 387 2.70 9.20 27.04
CA LYS A 387 3.20 8.02 26.31
C LYS A 387 2.10 6.99 26.00
N SER A 388 1.30 6.67 27.02
CA SER A 388 0.14 5.78 26.90
C SER A 388 -1.05 6.38 27.65
N PRO A 389 -1.89 7.20 26.98
CA PRO A 389 -3.00 7.90 27.63
C PRO A 389 -4.00 6.98 28.31
N PHE A 390 -4.35 5.85 27.67
CA PHE A 390 -5.33 4.91 28.19
C PHE A 390 -4.83 4.18 29.45
N GLU A 391 -3.58 3.71 29.44
CA GLU A 391 -2.99 3.03 30.58
C GLU A 391 -2.83 3.99 31.77
N LEU A 392 -2.31 5.19 31.51
CA LEU A 392 -2.07 6.18 32.56
C LEU A 392 -3.38 6.67 33.18
N MET A 393 -4.42 6.90 32.37
CA MET A 393 -5.76 7.22 32.87
C MET A 393 -6.32 6.08 33.73
N SER A 394 -6.16 4.82 33.31
CA SER A 394 -6.67 3.67 34.06
C SER A 394 -6.06 3.56 35.46
N GLN A 395 -4.81 3.99 35.63
CA GLN A 395 -4.14 4.01 36.93
C GLN A 395 -4.52 5.25 37.75
N LEU A 396 -4.58 6.42 37.12
CA LEU A 396 -4.68 7.70 37.82
C LEU A 396 -6.10 8.26 37.93
N ILE A 397 -7.12 7.65 37.31
CA ILE A 397 -8.50 8.17 37.29
C ILE A 397 -9.06 8.47 38.69
N ASN A 398 -8.69 7.68 39.71
CA ASN A 398 -9.16 7.88 41.08
C ASN A 398 -8.53 9.11 41.78
N TYR A 399 -7.51 9.73 41.18
CA TYR A 399 -6.89 10.96 41.65
C TYR A 399 -7.44 12.21 40.94
N VAL A 400 -8.28 12.03 39.91
CA VAL A 400 -8.99 13.14 39.26
C VAL A 400 -10.17 13.53 40.15
N ALA A 401 -10.15 14.77 40.66
CA ALA A 401 -11.22 15.31 41.50
C ALA A 401 -12.01 16.42 40.78
N GLN A 402 -13.13 16.83 41.39
CA GLN A 402 -14.04 17.83 40.81
C GLN A 402 -13.35 19.14 40.39
N PRO A 403 -12.42 19.74 41.18
CA PRO A 403 -11.77 20.98 40.77
C PRO A 403 -10.95 20.85 39.48
N GLN A 404 -10.35 19.68 39.22
CA GLN A 404 -9.65 19.43 37.96
C GLN A 404 -10.63 19.26 36.79
N LEU A 405 -11.78 18.62 37.02
CA LEU A 405 -12.82 18.50 36.00
C LEU A 405 -13.43 19.85 35.63
N ASP A 406 -13.66 20.72 36.61
CA ASP A 406 -14.21 22.07 36.36
C ASP A 406 -13.26 22.90 35.47
N LYS A 407 -11.96 22.90 35.79
CA LYS A 407 -10.92 23.54 34.95
C LYS A 407 -10.83 22.89 33.57
N PHE A 408 -10.91 21.57 33.49
CA PHE A 408 -10.84 20.86 32.23
C PHE A 408 -12.05 21.16 31.34
N GLY A 409 -13.24 21.30 31.93
CA GLY A 409 -14.44 21.75 31.22
C GLY A 409 -14.27 23.15 30.61
N GLU A 410 -13.60 24.07 31.30
CA GLU A 410 -13.23 25.39 30.75
C GLU A 410 -12.25 25.27 29.58
N VAL A 411 -11.24 24.40 29.66
CA VAL A 411 -10.32 24.13 28.53
C VAL A 411 -11.07 23.57 27.32
N VAL A 412 -11.95 22.59 27.53
CA VAL A 412 -12.76 21.99 26.46
C VAL A 412 -13.63 23.06 25.79
N GLU A 413 -14.20 23.98 26.58
CA GLU A 413 -14.94 25.13 26.07
C GLU A 413 -14.06 26.02 25.16
N TRP A 414 -12.87 26.40 25.63
CA TRP A 414 -11.97 27.26 24.86
C TRP A 414 -11.53 26.61 23.54
N VAL A 415 -11.18 25.32 23.59
CA VAL A 415 -10.82 24.55 22.39
C VAL A 415 -11.98 24.53 21.40
N LEU A 416 -13.20 24.25 21.85
CA LEU A 416 -14.38 24.17 20.99
C LEU A 416 -14.78 25.52 20.39
N GLN A 417 -14.47 26.63 21.07
CA GLN A 417 -14.73 27.98 20.58
C GLN A 417 -13.67 28.54 19.62
N ASP A 418 -12.50 27.90 19.49
CA ASP A 418 -11.40 28.31 18.62
C ASP A 418 -11.67 27.94 17.14
N ASP A 419 -12.72 28.55 16.59
CA ASP A 419 -13.17 28.39 15.21
C ASP A 419 -12.15 28.96 14.21
N ASP A 420 -11.88 28.25 13.13
CA ASP A 420 -11.08 28.79 12.02
C ASP A 420 -11.90 29.89 11.32
N PRO A 421 -11.45 31.16 11.32
CA PRO A 421 -12.20 32.26 10.72
C PRO A 421 -12.43 32.08 9.23
N ASP A 422 -11.54 31.35 8.55
CA ASP A 422 -11.59 31.16 7.10
C ASP A 422 -12.26 29.81 6.72
N ALA A 423 -12.86 29.07 7.66
CA ALA A 423 -13.35 27.70 7.42
C ALA A 423 -14.34 27.61 6.24
N GLU A 424 -15.32 28.53 6.20
CA GLU A 424 -16.32 28.57 5.13
C GLU A 424 -15.72 29.08 3.81
N GLU A 425 -14.80 30.05 3.86
CA GLU A 425 -14.10 30.54 2.66
C GLU A 425 -13.24 29.43 2.03
N LYS A 426 -12.54 28.63 2.85
CA LYS A 426 -11.78 27.45 2.43
C LYS A 426 -12.66 26.42 1.72
N MET A 427 -13.88 26.22 2.24
CA MET A 427 -14.88 25.35 1.63
C MET A 427 -15.35 25.87 0.26
N ASN A 428 -15.52 27.19 0.14
CA ASN A 428 -16.11 27.83 -1.03
C ASN A 428 -15.08 28.33 -2.06
N ALA A 429 -13.78 28.24 -1.78
CA ALA A 429 -12.74 28.76 -2.66
C ALA A 429 -12.68 28.00 -4.00
N GLY A 430 -12.82 28.73 -5.12
CA GLY A 430 -12.72 28.17 -6.47
C GLY A 430 -11.28 27.92 -6.96
N SER A 431 -10.29 28.49 -6.27
CA SER A 431 -8.87 28.45 -6.65
C SER A 431 -7.99 27.91 -5.53
N LEU A 432 -6.76 27.54 -5.87
CA LEU A 432 -5.77 27.04 -4.92
C LEU A 432 -5.15 28.22 -4.14
N PHE A 433 -5.39 28.26 -2.83
CA PHE A 433 -4.85 29.28 -1.92
C PHE A 433 -3.98 28.64 -0.83
N TRP A 434 -2.91 29.34 -0.46
CA TRP A 434 -2.05 28.99 0.66
C TRP A 434 -2.58 29.65 1.94
N TRP A 435 -3.47 28.94 2.63
CA TRP A 435 -4.09 29.45 3.85
C TRP A 435 -3.10 29.40 5.03
N GLN A 436 -3.08 30.47 5.82
CA GLN A 436 -2.40 30.46 7.10
C GLN A 436 -3.33 29.90 8.19
N ASN A 437 -2.76 29.22 9.18
CA ASN A 437 -3.52 28.84 10.37
C ASN A 437 -3.72 30.11 11.23
N LYS A 438 -4.98 30.47 11.46
CA LYS A 438 -5.39 31.64 12.27
C LYS A 438 -6.04 31.24 13.61
N GLN A 439 -6.10 29.94 13.90
CA GLN A 439 -6.62 29.44 15.15
C GLN A 439 -5.62 29.73 16.28
N ALA A 440 -6.11 29.87 17.52
CA ALA A 440 -5.30 30.18 18.68
C ALA A 440 -4.54 28.97 19.23
N PHE A 441 -5.13 27.77 19.17
CA PHE A 441 -4.52 26.57 19.75
C PHE A 441 -3.97 25.63 18.68
N SER A 442 -2.88 24.92 19.03
CA SER A 442 -2.28 23.95 18.13
C SER A 442 -3.20 22.75 17.88
N GLY A 443 -3.05 22.08 16.72
CA GLY A 443 -3.78 20.84 16.46
C GLY A 443 -3.51 19.75 17.50
N ASN A 444 -2.30 19.74 18.08
CA ASN A 444 -1.89 18.78 19.10
C ASN A 444 -2.75 18.91 20.36
N ILE A 445 -2.82 20.10 20.96
CA ILE A 445 -3.58 20.27 22.21
C ILE A 445 -5.07 20.04 22.01
N LYS A 446 -5.62 20.39 20.84
CA LYS A 446 -7.02 20.09 20.51
C LYS A 446 -7.26 18.58 20.53
N GLU A 447 -6.44 17.82 19.81
CA GLU A 447 -6.56 16.37 19.76
C GLU A 447 -6.39 15.75 21.15
N GLY A 448 -5.37 16.18 21.90
CA GLY A 448 -5.10 15.71 23.26
C GLY A 448 -6.24 15.98 24.25
N VAL A 449 -6.86 17.16 24.20
CA VAL A 449 -8.03 17.50 25.03
C VAL A 449 -9.21 16.59 24.70
N PHE A 450 -9.51 16.35 23.42
CA PHE A 450 -10.60 15.44 23.05
C PHE A 450 -10.28 13.97 23.36
N GLN A 451 -9.01 13.56 23.31
CA GLN A 451 -8.57 12.25 23.80
C GLN A 451 -8.80 12.13 25.31
N GLY A 452 -8.39 13.12 26.10
CA GLY A 452 -8.62 13.17 27.55
C GLY A 452 -10.10 13.09 27.90
N LEU A 453 -10.95 13.84 27.18
CA LEU A 453 -12.40 13.81 27.32
C LEU A 453 -12.99 12.42 27.00
N THR A 454 -12.49 11.77 25.94
CA THR A 454 -12.88 10.40 25.56
C THR A 454 -12.49 9.39 26.63
N LEU A 455 -11.28 9.49 27.16
CA LEU A 455 -10.81 8.62 28.24
C LEU A 455 -11.62 8.78 29.51
N LEU A 456 -12.00 10.01 29.87
CA LEU A 456 -12.91 10.27 30.98
C LEU A 456 -14.30 9.66 30.76
N ALA A 457 -14.77 9.49 29.52
CA ALA A 457 -16.04 8.81 29.28
C ALA A 457 -15.94 7.29 29.45
N ILE A 458 -14.79 6.71 29.10
CA ILE A 458 -14.58 5.26 28.99
C ILE A 458 -14.02 4.64 30.28
N VAL A 459 -13.03 5.28 30.90
CA VAL A 459 -12.36 4.80 32.11
C VAL A 459 -13.18 5.20 33.33
N LYS A 460 -13.86 4.23 33.95
CA LYS A 460 -14.74 4.50 35.10
C LYS A 460 -13.96 4.81 36.37
N GLY A 461 -14.15 6.02 36.92
CA GLY A 461 -13.67 6.37 38.25
C GLY A 461 -14.47 5.65 39.34
N ARG A 462 -13.84 5.37 40.49
CA ARG A 462 -14.55 4.79 41.66
C ARG A 462 -15.28 5.85 42.49
N ILE A 463 -14.86 7.11 42.37
CA ILE A 463 -15.26 8.20 43.28
C ILE A 463 -16.27 9.15 42.62
N LEU A 464 -16.11 9.48 41.34
CA LEU A 464 -16.95 10.42 40.59
C LEU A 464 -17.62 9.72 39.41
N ASN A 465 -18.83 10.15 39.05
CA ASN A 465 -19.50 9.71 37.82
C ASN A 465 -19.02 10.55 36.63
N ASN A 466 -17.79 10.31 36.19
CA ASN A 466 -17.16 11.05 35.11
C ASN A 466 -17.87 10.88 33.76
N THR A 467 -18.48 9.72 33.48
CA THR A 467 -19.21 9.48 32.22
C THR A 467 -20.39 10.43 32.05
N GLU A 468 -21.23 10.59 33.08
CA GLU A 468 -22.39 11.49 33.04
C GLU A 468 -21.97 12.96 32.91
N TRP A 469 -20.84 13.35 33.52
CA TRP A 469 -20.28 14.69 33.36
C TRP A 469 -19.87 14.95 31.90
N VAL A 470 -19.20 13.99 31.25
CA VAL A 470 -18.79 14.11 29.83
C VAL A 470 -20.02 14.18 28.91
N ASP A 471 -21.00 13.30 29.12
CA ASP A 471 -22.22 13.27 28.30
C ASP A 471 -22.96 14.61 28.35
N ASN A 472 -23.15 15.18 29.56
CA ASN A 472 -23.80 16.47 29.74
C ASN A 472 -23.01 17.64 29.12
N LEU A 473 -21.68 17.62 29.23
CA LEU A 473 -20.81 18.64 28.63
C LEU A 473 -20.92 18.62 27.10
N ILE A 474 -20.78 17.44 26.49
CA ILE A 474 -20.83 17.27 25.04
C ILE A 474 -22.23 17.59 24.50
N GLU A 475 -23.30 17.10 25.14
CA GLU A 475 -24.69 17.39 24.72
C GLU A 475 -24.95 18.90 24.71
N LYS A 476 -24.51 19.63 25.76
CA LYS A 476 -24.62 21.09 25.81
C LYS A 476 -23.85 21.77 24.68
N LYS A 477 -22.63 21.32 24.39
CA LYS A 477 -21.77 21.93 23.37
C LYS A 477 -22.27 21.68 21.95
N PHE A 478 -22.83 20.51 21.65
CA PHE A 478 -23.35 20.22 20.31
C PHE A 478 -24.54 21.10 19.90
N ILE A 479 -25.29 21.66 20.85
CA ILE A 479 -26.38 22.61 20.55
C ILE A 479 -25.84 23.86 19.83
N GLU A 480 -24.58 24.22 20.06
CA GLU A 480 -23.92 25.42 19.53
C GLU A 480 -23.14 25.14 18.22
N PHE A 481 -23.16 23.91 17.68
CA PHE A 481 -22.40 23.55 16.48
C PHE A 481 -23.10 24.03 15.19
N ASP A 482 -22.53 25.07 14.58
CA ASP A 482 -22.88 25.52 13.23
C ASP A 482 -21.91 24.96 12.17
N LEU A 483 -22.08 25.36 10.90
CA LEU A 483 -21.21 24.92 9.81
C LEU A 483 -19.74 25.25 10.09
N LYS A 484 -19.45 26.48 10.51
CA LYS A 484 -18.08 26.94 10.76
C LYS A 484 -17.39 26.09 11.84
N ARG A 485 -18.10 25.83 12.94
CA ARG A 485 -17.59 25.02 14.05
C ARG A 485 -17.40 23.56 13.65
N TYR A 486 -18.35 22.99 12.90
CA TYR A 486 -18.20 21.65 12.34
C TYR A 486 -16.96 21.56 11.44
N LEU A 487 -16.79 22.48 10.48
CA LEU A 487 -15.67 22.47 9.54
C LEU A 487 -14.33 22.59 10.27
N THR A 488 -14.30 23.42 11.32
CA THR A 488 -13.12 23.59 12.17
C THR A 488 -12.73 22.30 12.89
N HIS A 489 -13.70 21.63 13.51
CA HIS A 489 -13.45 20.47 14.38
C HIS A 489 -13.66 19.12 13.71
N ARG A 490 -13.87 19.07 12.39
CA ARG A 490 -14.22 17.85 11.63
C ARG A 490 -13.28 16.67 11.93
N HIS A 491 -11.98 16.92 12.04
CA HIS A 491 -10.98 15.89 12.30
C HIS A 491 -11.03 15.32 13.73
N ASN A 492 -11.67 16.04 14.65
CA ASN A 492 -11.86 15.67 16.06
C ASN A 492 -13.23 15.03 16.36
N LEU A 493 -14.17 15.02 15.39
CA LEU A 493 -15.53 14.51 15.60
C LEU A 493 -15.55 13.05 16.07
N ARG A 494 -14.60 12.24 15.63
CA ARG A 494 -14.49 10.84 16.07
C ARG A 494 -14.25 10.72 17.56
N TRP A 495 -13.44 11.61 18.16
CA TRP A 495 -13.23 11.63 19.61
C TRP A 495 -14.51 12.01 20.34
N LEU A 496 -15.22 13.03 19.87
CA LEU A 496 -16.50 13.45 20.47
C LEU A 496 -17.57 12.35 20.35
N ALA A 497 -17.65 11.70 19.18
CA ALA A 497 -18.55 10.57 18.94
C ALA A 497 -18.18 9.35 19.80
N GLU A 498 -16.89 9.10 20.04
CA GLU A 498 -16.44 8.03 20.91
C GLU A 498 -16.71 8.34 22.39
N ALA A 499 -16.53 9.59 22.81
CA ALA A 499 -16.79 10.05 24.15
C ALA A 499 -18.29 9.95 24.49
N SER A 500 -19.16 10.50 23.64
CA SER A 500 -20.62 10.48 23.85
C SER A 500 -21.40 10.16 22.56
N PRO A 501 -21.54 8.85 22.20
CA PRO A 501 -22.19 8.44 20.97
C PRO A 501 -23.64 8.93 20.83
N MET A 502 -24.42 8.89 21.91
CA MET A 502 -25.81 9.31 21.88
C MET A 502 -25.95 10.82 21.64
N SER A 503 -25.10 11.64 22.27
CA SER A 503 -25.12 13.08 22.07
C SER A 503 -24.78 13.46 20.62
N PHE A 504 -23.81 12.75 20.02
CA PHE A 504 -23.49 12.91 18.59
C PHE A 504 -24.65 12.51 17.68
N VAL A 505 -25.33 11.40 17.96
CA VAL A 505 -26.51 10.96 17.20
C VAL A 505 -27.64 11.99 17.30
N LYS A 506 -27.94 12.47 18.51
CA LYS A 506 -28.96 13.51 18.74
C LYS A 506 -28.62 14.81 18.03
N PHE A 507 -27.35 15.22 18.01
CA PHE A 507 -26.89 16.40 17.29
C PHE A 507 -27.31 16.35 15.81
N ILE A 508 -27.04 15.24 15.13
CA ILE A 508 -27.41 15.07 13.72
C ILE A 508 -28.94 14.94 13.55
N GLN A 509 -29.61 14.20 14.42
CA GLN A 509 -31.08 14.08 14.38
C GLN A 509 -31.77 15.44 14.56
N ASN A 510 -31.26 16.28 15.45
CA ASN A 510 -31.77 17.64 15.65
C ASN A 510 -31.60 18.48 14.38
N ASP A 511 -30.47 18.43 13.68
CA ASP A 511 -30.32 19.13 12.39
C ASP A 511 -31.33 18.62 11.36
N ILE A 512 -31.55 17.30 11.27
CA ILE A 512 -32.55 16.70 10.38
C ILE A 512 -33.97 17.21 10.70
N GLU A 513 -34.36 17.22 11.98
CA GLU A 513 -35.67 17.71 12.44
C GLU A 513 -35.88 19.21 12.17
N HIS A 514 -34.81 20.01 12.19
CA HIS A 514 -34.84 21.45 11.92
C HIS A 514 -34.57 21.81 10.45
N GLY A 515 -34.68 20.86 9.53
CA GLY A 515 -34.64 21.11 8.07
C GLY A 515 -33.29 20.86 7.39
N SER A 516 -32.37 20.16 8.06
CA SER A 516 -31.06 19.75 7.52
C SER A 516 -30.17 20.92 7.06
N ILE A 517 -30.09 21.98 7.86
CA ILE A 517 -29.37 23.22 7.51
C ILE A 517 -27.87 22.92 7.37
N LEU A 518 -27.29 22.23 8.36
CA LEU A 518 -25.89 21.85 8.34
C LEU A 518 -25.62 20.78 7.27
N LEU A 519 -26.40 19.69 7.28
CA LEU A 519 -26.17 18.55 6.39
C LEU A 519 -26.29 18.93 4.90
N SER A 520 -27.21 19.83 4.53
CA SER A 520 -27.36 20.24 3.13
C SER A 520 -26.13 20.94 2.57
N GLN A 521 -25.41 21.71 3.40
CA GLN A 521 -24.17 22.39 3.02
C GLN A 521 -22.98 21.43 2.99
N LEU A 522 -22.92 20.48 3.93
CA LEU A 522 -21.84 19.49 4.00
C LEU A 522 -21.90 18.45 2.87
N MET A 523 -23.11 18.07 2.45
CA MET A 523 -23.34 17.09 1.38
C MET A 523 -23.26 17.72 -0.01
N GLU A 524 -23.12 19.04 -0.13
CA GLU A 524 -22.91 19.73 -1.40
C GLU A 524 -21.52 19.41 -1.96
N ILE A 525 -21.47 18.84 -3.16
CA ILE A 525 -20.20 18.52 -3.83
C ILE A 525 -19.71 19.74 -4.60
N LYS A 526 -18.50 20.19 -4.26
CA LYS A 526 -17.87 21.36 -4.88
C LYS A 526 -16.73 20.90 -5.78
N HIS A 527 -16.89 21.16 -7.07
CA HIS A 527 -15.84 20.96 -8.07
C HIS A 527 -15.00 22.24 -8.17
N LYS A 528 -13.70 22.14 -7.88
CA LYS A 528 -12.75 23.23 -8.07
C LYS A 528 -12.10 23.09 -9.45
N GLU A 529 -11.97 24.20 -10.19
CA GLU A 529 -11.35 24.21 -11.53
C GLU A 529 -9.88 23.76 -11.49
N PHE A 530 -9.20 24.03 -10.37
CA PHE A 530 -7.80 23.68 -10.13
C PHE A 530 -7.65 22.87 -8.84
N SER A 531 -7.97 21.58 -8.89
CA SER A 531 -7.69 20.66 -7.79
C SER A 531 -6.71 19.58 -8.20
N ILE A 532 -5.69 19.37 -7.37
CA ILE A 532 -4.71 18.29 -7.51
C ILE A 532 -5.36 16.92 -7.21
N ILE A 533 -6.46 16.91 -6.43
CA ILE A 533 -7.08 15.71 -5.85
C ILE A 533 -8.53 15.50 -6.35
N GLY A 534 -9.09 16.46 -7.10
CA GLY A 534 -10.50 16.45 -7.57
C GLY A 534 -11.45 17.30 -6.71
N SER A 535 -12.71 16.90 -6.57
CA SER A 535 -13.70 17.58 -5.72
C SER A 535 -13.32 17.51 -4.23
N ASP A 536 -13.74 18.50 -3.42
CA ASP A 536 -13.54 18.46 -1.97
C ASP A 536 -14.79 17.89 -1.27
N ILE A 537 -14.59 16.96 -0.33
CA ILE A 537 -15.65 16.35 0.49
C ILE A 537 -15.48 16.76 1.96
N TYR A 538 -16.57 17.26 2.55
CA TYR A 538 -16.60 17.73 3.94
C TYR A 538 -17.42 16.82 4.88
N TYR A 539 -18.10 15.81 4.33
CA TYR A 539 -18.90 14.85 5.09
C TYR A 539 -18.16 13.54 5.45
N ALA A 540 -16.93 13.33 4.99
CA ALA A 540 -16.23 12.05 5.17
C ALA A 540 -16.00 11.72 6.66
N GLU A 541 -15.64 12.72 7.46
CA GLU A 541 -15.41 12.62 8.89
C GLU A 541 -16.69 12.31 9.67
N LEU A 542 -17.83 12.85 9.22
CA LEU A 542 -19.16 12.47 9.73
C LEU A 542 -19.44 11.00 9.44
N LEU A 543 -19.18 10.52 8.22
CA LEU A 543 -19.37 9.10 7.89
C LEU A 543 -18.47 8.20 8.73
N PHE A 544 -17.21 8.56 8.93
CA PHE A 544 -16.30 7.82 9.81
C PHE A 544 -16.77 7.76 11.26
N ALA A 545 -17.37 8.84 11.78
CA ALA A 545 -17.96 8.83 13.12
C ALA A 545 -19.19 7.90 13.19
N LEU A 546 -20.09 7.97 12.20
CA LEU A 546 -21.27 7.10 12.11
C LEU A 546 -20.89 5.62 11.94
N GLU A 547 -19.87 5.34 11.14
CA GLU A 547 -19.25 4.02 11.00
C GLU A 547 -18.79 3.47 12.35
N ALA A 548 -18.04 4.26 13.11
CA ALA A 548 -17.56 3.84 14.42
C ALA A 548 -18.71 3.59 15.41
N ILE A 549 -19.74 4.46 15.41
CA ILE A 549 -20.96 4.31 16.23
C ILE A 549 -21.72 3.02 15.86
N SER A 550 -21.78 2.68 14.58
CA SER A 550 -22.55 1.53 14.09
C SER A 550 -22.08 0.17 14.61
N TRP A 551 -20.86 0.10 15.17
CA TRP A 551 -20.36 -1.11 15.81
C TRP A 551 -21.19 -1.52 17.03
N ASP A 552 -21.71 -0.55 17.77
CA ASP A 552 -22.55 -0.80 18.94
C ASP A 552 -24.02 -0.97 18.52
N GLU A 553 -24.57 -2.14 18.81
CA GLU A 553 -25.94 -2.51 18.45
C GLU A 553 -26.99 -1.56 19.03
N GLN A 554 -26.69 -0.89 20.16
CA GLN A 554 -27.60 0.06 20.80
C GLN A 554 -27.92 1.26 19.90
N TYR A 555 -26.97 1.69 19.06
CA TYR A 555 -27.12 2.89 18.24
C TYR A 555 -27.44 2.60 16.78
N LEU A 556 -27.43 1.31 16.37
CA LEU A 556 -27.57 0.91 14.98
C LEU A 556 -28.83 1.47 14.29
N TYR A 557 -29.98 1.44 14.97
CA TYR A 557 -31.23 1.97 14.41
C TYR A 557 -31.09 3.46 14.03
N ASN A 558 -30.62 4.28 14.98
CA ASN A 558 -30.49 5.73 14.78
C ASN A 558 -29.45 6.06 13.71
N THR A 559 -28.30 5.38 13.75
CA THR A 559 -27.24 5.56 12.75
C THR A 559 -27.71 5.18 11.35
N THR A 560 -28.50 4.10 11.22
CA THR A 560 -29.07 3.68 9.94
C THR A 560 -30.08 4.69 9.42
N ASP A 561 -30.96 5.23 10.27
CA ASP A 561 -31.92 6.29 9.88
C ASP A 561 -31.19 7.53 9.34
N ILE A 562 -30.12 7.97 10.03
CA ILE A 562 -29.26 9.08 9.59
C ILE A 562 -28.61 8.77 8.24
N LEU A 563 -27.92 7.62 8.11
CA LEU A 563 -27.23 7.26 6.87
C LEU A 563 -28.19 7.13 5.68
N MET A 564 -29.40 6.63 5.90
CA MET A 564 -30.44 6.58 4.86
C MET A 564 -30.91 7.97 4.45
N HIS A 565 -31.08 8.89 5.41
CA HIS A 565 -31.34 10.30 5.11
C HIS A 565 -30.23 10.91 4.26
N LEU A 566 -28.96 10.63 4.60
CA LEU A 566 -27.80 11.12 3.84
C LEU A 566 -27.73 10.55 2.40
N CYS A 567 -28.34 9.39 2.12
CA CYS A 567 -28.42 8.84 0.77
C CYS A 567 -29.33 9.66 -0.17
N SER A 568 -30.16 10.57 0.36
CA SER A 568 -31.01 11.44 -0.47
C SER A 568 -30.24 12.56 -1.18
N TYR A 569 -29.03 12.89 -0.72
CA TYR A 569 -28.18 13.91 -1.34
C TYR A 569 -27.45 13.37 -2.58
N PRO A 570 -27.22 14.22 -3.60
CA PRO A 570 -26.47 13.82 -4.78
C PRO A 570 -25.03 13.45 -4.41
N ASN A 571 -24.50 12.40 -5.04
CA ASN A 571 -23.14 11.93 -4.81
C ASN A 571 -22.37 11.85 -6.14
N ASP A 572 -21.10 12.24 -6.15
CA ASP A 572 -20.22 12.12 -7.32
C ASP A 572 -19.76 10.67 -7.48
N SER A 573 -19.84 10.15 -8.71
CA SER A 573 -19.45 8.79 -9.07
C SER A 573 -18.03 8.39 -8.64
N ASN A 574 -17.09 9.34 -8.55
CA ASN A 574 -15.67 9.04 -8.37
C ASN A 574 -15.22 8.74 -6.92
N TYR A 575 -16.09 8.90 -5.91
CA TYR A 575 -15.73 8.66 -4.50
C TYR A 575 -16.12 7.30 -3.98
N SER A 576 -15.22 6.71 -3.18
CA SER A 576 -15.44 5.41 -2.52
C SER A 576 -16.21 5.53 -1.21
N ASN A 577 -16.00 6.58 -0.40
CA ASN A 577 -16.68 6.73 0.89
C ASN A 577 -18.01 7.49 0.75
N LYS A 578 -19.11 6.75 0.60
CA LYS A 578 -20.48 7.27 0.41
C LYS A 578 -21.43 6.69 1.48
N PRO A 579 -22.51 7.39 1.85
CA PRO A 579 -23.46 6.90 2.84
C PRO A 579 -24.01 5.49 2.53
N ILE A 580 -24.32 5.24 1.26
CA ILE A 580 -24.83 3.93 0.81
C ILE A 580 -23.77 2.82 0.92
N ASN A 581 -22.49 3.16 0.78
CA ASN A 581 -21.40 2.20 0.93
C ASN A 581 -21.23 1.85 2.41
N THR A 582 -21.23 2.84 3.31
CA THR A 582 -21.26 2.60 4.76
C THR A 582 -22.44 1.69 5.16
N LEU A 583 -23.65 1.95 4.66
CA LEU A 583 -24.81 1.08 4.87
C LEU A 583 -24.55 -0.34 4.35
N SER A 584 -24.02 -0.49 3.14
CA SER A 584 -23.70 -1.82 2.59
C SER A 584 -22.68 -2.58 3.44
N HIS A 585 -21.73 -1.87 4.06
CA HIS A 585 -20.71 -2.44 4.93
C HIS A 585 -21.31 -2.94 6.26
N ILE A 586 -22.29 -2.23 6.80
CA ILE A 586 -23.03 -2.62 8.01
C ILE A 586 -23.96 -3.82 7.73
N TYR A 587 -24.63 -3.81 6.57
CA TYR A 587 -25.71 -4.75 6.26
C TYR A 587 -25.31 -5.97 5.41
N ARG A 588 -24.06 -6.08 4.94
CA ARG A 588 -23.57 -7.26 4.22
C ARG A 588 -23.72 -8.58 5.01
N PHE A 589 -23.73 -9.69 4.28
CA PHE A 589 -23.85 -11.02 4.87
C PHE A 589 -22.55 -11.50 5.52
N ILE A 590 -21.42 -11.26 4.86
CA ILE A 590 -20.09 -11.73 5.26
C ILE A 590 -19.38 -10.58 5.97
N LEU A 591 -18.95 -10.80 7.21
CA LEU A 591 -18.20 -9.83 8.00
C LEU A 591 -18.88 -8.44 8.08
N PRO A 592 -20.13 -8.37 8.57
CA PRO A 592 -20.81 -7.09 8.76
C PRO A 592 -20.00 -6.20 9.69
N GLN A 593 -19.91 -4.92 9.36
CA GLN A 593 -19.15 -3.93 10.14
C GLN A 593 -19.97 -3.43 11.35
N THR A 594 -20.53 -4.37 12.11
CA THR A 594 -21.30 -4.12 13.33
C THR A 594 -21.36 -5.38 14.18
N TYR A 595 -21.49 -5.24 15.51
CA TYR A 595 -21.73 -6.38 16.39
C TYR A 595 -23.21 -6.86 16.38
N ALA A 596 -24.10 -6.12 15.72
CA ALA A 596 -25.51 -6.47 15.64
C ALA A 596 -25.77 -7.78 14.85
N PRO A 597 -26.56 -8.72 15.40
CA PRO A 597 -26.90 -9.97 14.70
C PRO A 597 -27.77 -9.70 13.47
N PHE A 598 -27.79 -10.66 12.52
CA PHE A 598 -28.54 -10.53 11.27
C PHE A 598 -30.03 -10.22 11.47
N GLU A 599 -30.69 -10.87 12.42
CA GLU A 599 -32.12 -10.66 12.67
C GLU A 599 -32.42 -9.21 13.12
N TYR A 600 -31.60 -8.67 14.02
CA TYR A 600 -31.75 -7.28 14.47
C TYR A 600 -31.51 -6.29 13.33
N ARG A 601 -30.48 -6.53 12.50
CA ARG A 601 -30.23 -5.74 11.29
C ARG A 601 -31.44 -5.76 10.35
N LEU A 602 -31.97 -6.95 10.06
CA LEU A 602 -33.14 -7.10 9.20
C LEU A 602 -34.36 -6.34 9.75
N ASP A 603 -34.60 -6.41 11.06
CA ASP A 603 -35.73 -5.70 11.68
C ASP A 603 -35.56 -4.17 11.64
N VAL A 604 -34.33 -3.66 11.79
CA VAL A 604 -34.04 -2.23 11.58
C VAL A 604 -34.40 -1.81 10.15
N LEU A 605 -34.01 -2.60 9.12
CA LEU A 605 -34.39 -2.30 7.74
C LEU A 605 -35.91 -2.27 7.56
N LYS A 606 -36.63 -3.25 8.12
CA LYS A 606 -38.10 -3.32 8.04
C LYS A 606 -38.77 -2.10 8.68
N SER A 607 -38.28 -1.67 9.85
CA SER A 607 -38.83 -0.50 10.54
C SER A 607 -38.62 0.80 9.75
N LEU A 608 -37.53 0.92 9.00
CA LEU A 608 -37.20 2.14 8.24
C LEU A 608 -37.82 2.23 6.84
N ILE A 609 -38.50 1.18 6.36
CA ILE A 609 -39.21 1.19 5.05
C ILE A 609 -40.18 2.37 4.97
N VAL A 610 -40.87 2.69 6.07
CA VAL A 610 -41.90 3.74 6.11
C VAL A 610 -41.31 5.12 5.74
N LYS A 611 -40.07 5.39 6.15
CA LYS A 611 -39.37 6.64 5.88
C LYS A 611 -38.55 6.59 4.58
N HIS A 612 -37.83 5.48 4.35
CA HIS A 612 -36.73 5.41 3.37
C HIS A 612 -36.89 4.27 2.34
N ARG A 613 -38.12 3.96 1.92
CA ARG A 613 -38.43 2.81 1.03
C ARG A 613 -37.46 2.63 -0.15
N LYS A 614 -37.20 3.68 -0.94
CA LYS A 614 -36.32 3.60 -2.13
C LYS A 614 -34.87 3.28 -1.78
N VAL A 615 -34.37 3.85 -0.68
CA VAL A 615 -32.99 3.60 -0.21
C VAL A 615 -32.87 2.16 0.29
N VAL A 616 -33.90 1.64 1.00
CA VAL A 616 -33.95 0.24 1.43
C VAL A 616 -33.95 -0.72 0.24
N ALA A 617 -34.74 -0.44 -0.81
CA ALA A 617 -34.77 -1.25 -2.03
C ALA A 617 -33.38 -1.33 -2.68
N ASN A 618 -32.74 -0.18 -2.90
CA ASN A 618 -31.40 -0.09 -3.47
C ASN A 618 -30.36 -0.81 -2.59
N LEU A 619 -30.41 -0.62 -1.26
CA LEU A 619 -29.52 -1.28 -0.33
C LEU A 619 -29.68 -2.80 -0.37
N CYS A 620 -30.91 -3.34 -0.48
CA CYS A 620 -31.12 -4.78 -0.65
C CYS A 620 -30.48 -5.30 -1.94
N ILE A 621 -30.57 -4.55 -3.05
CA ILE A 621 -29.91 -4.90 -4.31
C ILE A 621 -28.38 -4.97 -4.10
N ILE A 622 -27.80 -3.97 -3.44
CA ILE A 622 -26.35 -3.92 -3.16
C ILE A 622 -25.91 -5.08 -2.26
N ILE A 623 -26.64 -5.36 -1.18
CA ILE A 623 -26.36 -6.47 -0.26
C ILE A 623 -26.36 -7.81 -1.00
N LEU A 624 -27.33 -8.03 -1.91
CA LEU A 624 -27.44 -9.25 -2.69
C LEU A 624 -26.35 -9.35 -3.77
N LYS A 625 -26.00 -8.25 -4.45
CA LYS A 625 -24.87 -8.20 -5.40
C LYS A 625 -23.55 -8.50 -4.71
N GLY A 626 -23.37 -8.04 -3.47
CA GLY A 626 -22.18 -8.28 -2.64
C GLY A 626 -21.89 -9.75 -2.30
N LEU A 627 -22.75 -10.71 -2.68
CA LEU A 627 -22.45 -12.14 -2.62
C LEU A 627 -21.35 -12.57 -3.61
N GLU A 628 -21.02 -11.75 -4.61
CA GLU A 628 -19.94 -12.02 -5.58
C GLU A 628 -18.62 -11.35 -5.22
N ASP A 629 -18.64 -10.35 -4.34
CA ASP A 629 -17.47 -9.51 -4.03
C ASP A 629 -16.39 -10.29 -3.29
N ARG A 630 -15.14 -10.08 -3.71
CA ARG A 630 -13.95 -10.74 -3.13
C ARG A 630 -13.07 -9.80 -2.32
N VAL A 631 -13.36 -8.51 -2.34
CA VAL A 631 -12.59 -7.47 -1.67
C VAL A 631 -13.44 -6.88 -0.55
N PHE A 632 -12.91 -6.91 0.67
CA PHE A 632 -13.57 -6.34 1.84
C PHE A 632 -12.75 -5.16 2.33
N GLN A 633 -13.40 -4.01 2.49
CA GLN A 633 -12.85 -2.88 3.22
C GLN A 633 -13.56 -2.79 4.57
N PRO A 634 -12.81 -2.79 5.68
CA PRO A 634 -13.40 -2.60 7.00
C PRO A 634 -13.79 -1.14 7.21
N ASN A 635 -14.85 -0.91 7.97
CA ASN A 635 -15.22 0.42 8.44
C ASN A 635 -14.32 0.82 9.59
N ILE A 636 -14.28 2.13 9.87
CA ILE A 636 -13.60 2.64 11.06
C ILE A 636 -14.30 2.09 12.32
N HIS A 637 -13.49 1.73 13.31
CA HIS A 637 -13.93 1.36 14.66
C HIS A 637 -13.38 2.40 15.65
N PHE A 638 -14.07 2.61 16.77
CA PHE A 638 -13.56 3.40 17.89
C PHE A 638 -12.20 2.91 18.39
N ARG A 639 -11.39 3.83 18.95
CA ARG A 639 -10.04 3.50 19.43
C ARG A 639 -10.08 2.67 20.70
N TRP A 640 -10.88 3.08 21.68
CA TRP A 640 -10.95 2.51 23.03
C TRP A 640 -12.34 2.00 23.40
N ARG A 641 -13.43 2.63 22.95
CA ARG A 641 -14.79 2.14 23.21
C ARG A 641 -14.98 0.79 22.51
N MET A 642 -15.57 -0.20 23.22
CA MET A 642 -15.76 -1.58 22.75
C MET A 642 -14.45 -2.32 22.38
N ARG A 643 -13.29 -1.87 22.87
CA ARG A 643 -11.99 -2.49 22.56
C ARG A 643 -11.90 -3.98 22.88
N GLU A 644 -12.65 -4.44 23.89
CA GLU A 644 -12.71 -5.83 24.33
C GLU A 644 -13.39 -6.76 23.33
N LYS A 645 -14.30 -6.23 22.49
CA LYS A 645 -15.04 -6.97 21.46
C LYS A 645 -14.35 -6.97 20.09
N LYS A 646 -13.32 -6.13 19.90
CA LYS A 646 -12.61 -6.00 18.63
C LYS A 646 -11.81 -7.27 18.32
N GLU A 647 -12.22 -8.01 17.30
CA GLU A 647 -11.58 -9.29 16.93
C GLU A 647 -11.38 -9.41 15.42
N SER A 648 -10.25 -9.97 15.02
CA SER A 648 -9.93 -10.28 13.63
C SER A 648 -10.71 -11.51 13.17
N PRO A 649 -11.38 -11.43 12.02
CA PRO A 649 -12.11 -12.58 11.50
C PRO A 649 -11.14 -13.67 11.04
N ARG A 650 -11.16 -14.83 11.70
CA ARG A 650 -10.32 -15.99 11.32
C ARG A 650 -10.79 -16.67 10.04
N HIS A 651 -12.09 -16.62 9.76
CA HIS A 651 -12.70 -17.14 8.53
C HIS A 651 -13.96 -16.34 8.19
N ALA A 652 -14.28 -16.27 6.89
CA ALA A 652 -15.58 -15.75 6.47
C ALA A 652 -16.69 -16.74 6.91
N PRO A 653 -17.73 -16.30 7.64
CA PRO A 653 -18.83 -17.18 8.00
C PRO A 653 -19.60 -17.62 6.75
N LEU A 654 -20.10 -18.86 6.75
CA LEU A 654 -21.03 -19.33 5.73
C LEU A 654 -22.31 -18.51 5.80
N VAL A 655 -22.79 -18.02 4.66
CA VAL A 655 -24.05 -17.27 4.58
C VAL A 655 -25.23 -18.25 4.58
N PRO A 656 -26.12 -18.22 5.59
CA PRO A 656 -27.30 -19.07 5.60
C PRO A 656 -28.25 -18.71 4.45
N GLN A 657 -28.78 -19.70 3.74
CA GLN A 657 -29.74 -19.48 2.65
C GLN A 657 -30.99 -18.71 3.12
N ALA A 658 -31.43 -18.94 4.37
CA ALA A 658 -32.54 -18.23 4.96
C ALA A 658 -32.34 -16.71 4.99
N ASN A 659 -31.11 -16.24 5.24
CA ASN A 659 -30.76 -14.82 5.31
C ASN A 659 -30.85 -14.17 3.92
N VAL A 660 -30.36 -14.87 2.89
CA VAL A 660 -30.45 -14.41 1.49
C VAL A 660 -31.93 -14.33 1.06
N ILE A 661 -32.72 -15.36 1.39
CA ILE A 661 -34.17 -15.38 1.10
C ILE A 661 -34.88 -14.23 1.83
N ALA A 662 -34.54 -13.93 3.07
CA ALA A 662 -35.16 -12.85 3.84
C ALA A 662 -34.92 -11.47 3.21
N ILE A 663 -33.69 -11.17 2.77
CA ILE A 663 -33.37 -9.92 2.06
C ILE A 663 -34.02 -9.88 0.68
N ALA A 664 -34.04 -11.00 -0.06
CA ALA A 664 -34.72 -11.06 -1.35
C ALA A 664 -36.24 -10.86 -1.23
N LYS A 665 -36.88 -11.39 -0.18
CA LYS A 665 -38.29 -11.12 0.12
C LYS A 665 -38.52 -9.65 0.46
N LEU A 666 -37.67 -9.09 1.33
CA LEU A 666 -37.72 -7.68 1.66
C LEU A 666 -37.61 -6.80 0.40
N LEU A 667 -36.70 -7.12 -0.52
CA LEU A 667 -36.58 -6.43 -1.81
C LEU A 667 -37.88 -6.47 -2.62
N ILE A 668 -38.50 -7.65 -2.76
CA ILE A 668 -39.79 -7.80 -3.47
C ILE A 668 -40.89 -6.96 -2.79
N ASP A 669 -40.96 -6.99 -1.46
CA ASP A 669 -42.00 -6.28 -0.69
C ASP A 669 -41.89 -4.75 -0.80
N VAL A 670 -40.69 -4.21 -1.02
CA VAL A 670 -40.43 -2.76 -1.11
C VAL A 670 -40.32 -2.23 -2.54
N SER A 671 -40.06 -3.09 -3.52
CA SER A 671 -39.83 -2.72 -4.92
C SER A 671 -41.07 -2.10 -5.55
N ASP A 672 -40.86 -1.08 -6.38
CA ASP A 672 -41.92 -0.49 -7.21
C ASP A 672 -42.02 -1.13 -8.60
N PHE A 673 -41.13 -2.09 -8.89
CA PHE A 673 -41.01 -2.77 -10.19
C PHE A 673 -40.93 -1.79 -11.37
N SER A 674 -40.28 -0.65 -11.18
CA SER A 674 -39.85 0.21 -12.29
C SER A 674 -38.91 -0.53 -13.24
N ILE A 675 -38.77 -0.03 -14.48
CA ILE A 675 -37.94 -0.68 -15.52
C ILE A 675 -36.50 -0.90 -15.04
N ASP A 676 -35.93 0.06 -14.32
CA ASP A 676 -34.58 -0.06 -13.78
C ASP A 676 -34.47 -1.06 -12.63
N GLU A 677 -35.43 -1.08 -11.69
CA GLU A 677 -35.45 -2.08 -10.62
C GLU A 677 -35.66 -3.50 -11.17
N ILE A 678 -36.55 -3.69 -12.15
CA ILE A 678 -36.74 -4.98 -12.83
C ILE A 678 -35.42 -5.44 -13.46
N LYS A 679 -34.69 -4.53 -14.11
CA LYS A 679 -33.39 -4.84 -14.71
C LYS A 679 -32.38 -5.28 -13.64
N ASP A 680 -32.33 -4.59 -12.50
CA ASP A 680 -31.45 -4.96 -11.39
C ASP A 680 -31.83 -6.29 -10.73
N ILE A 681 -33.13 -6.55 -10.51
CA ILE A 681 -33.64 -7.82 -9.98
C ILE A 681 -33.36 -8.96 -10.96
N LEU A 682 -33.51 -8.71 -12.26
CA LEU A 682 -33.19 -9.67 -13.31
C LEU A 682 -31.70 -10.01 -13.29
N ASP A 683 -30.83 -9.00 -13.24
CA ASP A 683 -29.38 -9.16 -13.13
C ASP A 683 -29.00 -9.99 -11.88
N LEU A 684 -29.63 -9.72 -10.74
CA LEU A 684 -29.48 -10.50 -9.51
C LEU A 684 -29.90 -11.96 -9.70
N SER A 685 -31.01 -12.22 -10.38
CA SER A 685 -31.52 -13.58 -10.55
C SER A 685 -30.54 -14.48 -11.34
N PHE A 686 -29.79 -13.91 -12.29
CA PHE A 686 -28.78 -14.63 -13.08
C PHE A 686 -27.54 -15.03 -12.27
N ASN A 687 -27.27 -14.37 -11.14
CA ASN A 687 -26.18 -14.70 -10.25
C ASN A 687 -26.33 -16.15 -9.73
N LYS A 688 -25.28 -16.96 -9.85
CA LYS A 688 -25.27 -18.36 -9.41
C LYS A 688 -25.55 -18.50 -7.91
N ASN A 689 -25.05 -17.57 -7.09
CA ASN A 689 -25.22 -17.57 -5.63
C ASN A 689 -26.68 -17.29 -5.20
N MET A 690 -27.52 -16.79 -6.11
CA MET A 690 -28.93 -16.50 -5.86
C MET A 690 -29.87 -17.71 -6.11
N ARG A 691 -29.34 -18.93 -6.24
CA ARG A 691 -30.13 -20.14 -6.56
C ARG A 691 -31.31 -20.38 -5.61
N CYS A 692 -31.16 -20.06 -4.31
CA CYS A 692 -32.20 -20.29 -3.30
C CYS A 692 -33.40 -19.32 -3.41
N CYS A 693 -33.26 -18.19 -4.10
CA CYS A 693 -34.31 -17.18 -4.27
C CYS A 693 -34.65 -16.89 -5.75
N ARG A 694 -33.92 -17.47 -6.71
CA ARG A 694 -34.09 -17.22 -8.15
C ARG A 694 -35.53 -17.40 -8.64
N ALA A 695 -36.17 -18.51 -8.27
CA ALA A 695 -37.55 -18.77 -8.67
C ALA A 695 -38.50 -17.69 -8.17
N MET A 696 -38.36 -17.30 -6.89
CA MET A 696 -39.17 -16.24 -6.26
C MET A 696 -38.98 -14.87 -6.94
N LEU A 697 -37.74 -14.52 -7.30
CA LEU A 697 -37.46 -13.27 -8.04
C LEU A 697 -38.07 -13.29 -9.45
N LEU A 698 -37.98 -14.43 -10.14
CA LEU A 698 -38.56 -14.60 -11.47
C LEU A 698 -40.09 -14.59 -11.44
N ASP A 699 -40.70 -15.22 -10.44
CA ASP A 699 -42.15 -15.22 -10.25
C ASP A 699 -42.66 -13.78 -10.06
N ALA A 700 -41.97 -12.99 -9.23
CA ALA A 700 -42.29 -11.57 -9.05
C ALA A 700 -42.17 -10.77 -10.37
N ILE A 701 -41.11 -10.97 -11.16
CA ILE A 701 -40.99 -10.32 -12.48
C ILE A 701 -42.11 -10.76 -13.43
N ASN A 702 -42.48 -12.05 -13.41
CA ASN A 702 -43.54 -12.59 -14.27
C ASN A 702 -44.91 -11.98 -13.99
N GLU A 703 -45.22 -11.62 -12.74
CA GLU A 703 -46.45 -10.90 -12.38
C GLU A 703 -46.54 -9.52 -13.03
N HIS A 704 -45.40 -8.90 -13.32
CA HIS A 704 -45.27 -7.59 -13.95
C HIS A 704 -44.91 -7.63 -15.44
N LYS A 705 -44.99 -8.80 -16.10
CA LYS A 705 -44.54 -8.99 -17.49
C LYS A 705 -45.23 -8.08 -18.51
N GLU A 706 -46.50 -7.71 -18.26
CA GLU A 706 -47.25 -6.80 -19.14
C GLU A 706 -46.66 -5.38 -19.16
N ILE A 707 -46.00 -4.95 -18.07
CA ILE A 707 -45.33 -3.64 -17.99
C ILE A 707 -44.08 -3.60 -18.87
N ILE A 708 -43.38 -4.73 -18.99
CA ILE A 708 -42.11 -4.83 -19.73
C ILE A 708 -42.27 -5.40 -21.14
N LYS A 709 -43.47 -5.84 -21.54
CA LYS A 709 -43.71 -6.39 -22.87
C LYS A 709 -43.40 -5.35 -23.95
N GLY A 710 -42.50 -5.72 -24.87
CA GLY A 710 -42.01 -4.84 -25.94
C GLY A 710 -40.99 -3.79 -25.49
N ASN A 711 -40.55 -3.77 -24.22
CA ASN A 711 -39.53 -2.85 -23.75
C ASN A 711 -38.14 -3.27 -24.23
N GLU A 712 -37.57 -2.52 -25.17
CA GLU A 712 -36.28 -2.87 -25.79
C GLU A 712 -35.11 -3.02 -24.78
N ILE A 713 -35.09 -2.22 -23.71
CA ILE A 713 -33.99 -2.23 -22.73
C ILE A 713 -33.97 -3.54 -21.95
N VAL A 714 -35.13 -3.96 -21.42
CA VAL A 714 -35.27 -5.19 -20.62
C VAL A 714 -35.09 -6.42 -21.49
N VAL A 715 -35.72 -6.44 -22.67
CA VAL A 715 -35.61 -7.55 -23.64
C VAL A 715 -34.15 -7.77 -24.05
N GLU A 716 -33.43 -6.68 -24.36
CA GLU A 716 -32.04 -6.79 -24.79
C GLU A 716 -31.09 -7.15 -23.64
N ASN A 717 -31.32 -6.66 -22.41
CA ASN A 717 -30.57 -7.14 -21.24
C ASN A 717 -30.78 -8.64 -21.06
N LEU A 718 -32.03 -9.10 -21.00
CA LEU A 718 -32.40 -10.50 -20.81
C LEU A 718 -31.76 -11.40 -21.88
N ARG A 719 -31.88 -11.01 -23.16
CA ARG A 719 -31.28 -11.71 -24.29
C ARG A 719 -29.76 -11.80 -24.18
N LYS A 720 -29.09 -10.68 -23.87
CA LYS A 720 -27.63 -10.64 -23.67
C LYS A 720 -27.19 -11.59 -22.56
N LYS A 721 -27.90 -11.62 -21.42
CA LYS A 721 -27.58 -12.52 -20.30
C LYS A 721 -27.77 -13.98 -20.68
N ILE A 722 -28.90 -14.34 -21.29
CA ILE A 722 -29.16 -15.70 -21.77
C ILE A 722 -28.05 -16.14 -22.73
N ASN A 723 -27.73 -15.29 -23.72
CA ASN A 723 -26.68 -15.59 -24.69
C ASN A 723 -25.31 -15.74 -24.03
N HIS A 724 -25.00 -14.92 -23.02
CA HIS A 724 -23.75 -15.04 -22.27
C HIS A 724 -23.63 -16.40 -21.56
N HIS A 725 -24.69 -16.87 -20.89
CA HIS A 725 -24.69 -18.19 -20.26
C HIS A 725 -24.64 -19.33 -21.29
N LEU A 726 -25.33 -19.20 -22.42
CA LEU A 726 -25.30 -20.19 -23.51
C LEU A 726 -23.97 -20.21 -24.27
N GLN A 727 -23.25 -19.10 -24.33
CA GLN A 727 -21.94 -19.02 -24.96
C GLN A 727 -20.87 -19.72 -24.09
N TYR A 728 -20.95 -19.52 -22.78
CA TYR A 728 -19.94 -20.00 -21.83
C TYR A 728 -20.43 -21.21 -21.00
N LYS A 729 -21.19 -22.15 -21.58
CA LYS A 729 -21.84 -23.29 -20.87
C LYS A 729 -20.90 -24.13 -19.99
N ARG A 730 -19.60 -24.11 -20.25
CA ARG A 730 -18.58 -24.89 -19.51
C ARG A 730 -17.95 -24.15 -18.33
N THR A 731 -18.23 -22.85 -18.15
CA THR A 731 -17.66 -22.09 -17.04
C THR A 731 -18.42 -22.36 -15.74
N ALA A 732 -17.73 -22.23 -14.61
CA ALA A 732 -18.32 -22.55 -13.31
C ALA A 732 -19.48 -21.63 -12.90
N TRP A 733 -19.56 -20.41 -13.45
CA TRP A 733 -20.62 -19.44 -13.16
C TRP A 733 -21.84 -19.58 -14.08
N ALA A 734 -21.73 -20.31 -15.19
CA ALA A 734 -22.84 -20.45 -16.13
C ALA A 734 -24.00 -21.26 -15.54
N LEU A 735 -25.23 -20.81 -15.77
CA LEU A 735 -26.43 -21.54 -15.38
C LEU A 735 -26.65 -22.75 -16.29
N ALA A 736 -27.20 -23.83 -15.73
CA ALA A 736 -27.55 -25.01 -16.52
C ALA A 736 -28.71 -24.71 -17.47
N GLU A 737 -28.82 -25.47 -18.57
CA GLU A 737 -29.87 -25.28 -19.57
C GLU A 737 -31.29 -25.37 -18.97
N GLN A 738 -31.50 -26.27 -18.01
CA GLN A 738 -32.77 -26.38 -17.28
C GLN A 738 -33.09 -25.14 -16.43
N GLU A 739 -32.06 -24.47 -15.88
CA GLU A 739 -32.23 -23.23 -15.11
C GLU A 739 -32.45 -22.01 -16.02
N LEU A 740 -32.08 -22.09 -17.31
CA LEU A 740 -32.29 -21.04 -18.30
C LEU A 740 -33.68 -21.09 -18.94
N LEU A 741 -34.36 -22.24 -18.95
CA LEU A 741 -35.70 -22.41 -19.55
C LEU A 741 -36.74 -21.36 -19.06
N PRO A 742 -36.84 -21.03 -17.76
CA PRO A 742 -37.77 -19.99 -17.30
C PRO A 742 -37.46 -18.61 -17.90
N TYR A 743 -36.18 -18.27 -18.09
CA TYR A 743 -35.75 -17.00 -18.69
C TYR A 743 -36.05 -16.95 -20.19
N GLN A 744 -35.84 -18.06 -20.90
CA GLN A 744 -36.20 -18.18 -22.32
C GLN A 744 -37.71 -18.04 -22.53
N LYS A 745 -38.50 -18.64 -21.64
CA LYS A 745 -39.96 -18.47 -21.63
C LYS A 745 -40.36 -17.03 -21.36
N LEU A 746 -39.77 -16.39 -20.34
CA LEU A 746 -40.00 -14.97 -20.06
C LEU A 746 -39.65 -14.10 -21.27
N LEU A 747 -38.48 -14.32 -21.90
CA LEU A 747 -38.06 -13.60 -23.11
C LEU A 747 -39.10 -13.72 -24.23
N ALA A 748 -39.60 -14.94 -24.49
CA ALA A 748 -40.62 -15.18 -25.50
C ALA A 748 -41.96 -14.47 -25.18
N ASP A 749 -42.34 -14.42 -23.90
CA ASP A 749 -43.58 -13.76 -23.44
C ASP A 749 -43.51 -12.22 -23.54
N ILE A 750 -42.33 -11.62 -23.32
CA ILE A 750 -42.14 -10.16 -23.30
C ILE A 750 -41.63 -9.58 -24.62
N GLU A 751 -41.24 -10.41 -25.59
CA GLU A 751 -40.83 -9.94 -26.91
C GLU A 751 -41.95 -9.15 -27.59
N SER A 752 -41.57 -8.19 -28.43
CA SER A 752 -42.54 -7.43 -29.21
C SER A 752 -43.18 -8.31 -30.29
N ASP A 753 -44.50 -8.19 -30.46
CA ASP A 753 -45.23 -8.80 -31.57
C ASP A 753 -44.90 -8.12 -32.91
N ASP A 754 -44.25 -6.96 -32.90
CA ASP A 754 -43.77 -6.29 -34.12
C ASP A 754 -42.47 -6.93 -34.63
N ILE A 755 -42.52 -7.53 -35.82
CA ILE A 755 -41.39 -8.13 -36.52
C ILE A 755 -40.16 -7.20 -36.66
N ILE A 756 -40.37 -5.88 -36.73
CA ILE A 756 -39.30 -4.87 -36.84
C ILE A 756 -38.56 -4.74 -35.51
N ILE A 757 -39.29 -4.56 -34.40
CA ILE A 757 -38.69 -4.41 -33.07
C ILE A 757 -38.04 -5.74 -32.63
N LYS A 758 -38.73 -6.86 -32.90
CA LYS A 758 -38.26 -8.21 -32.54
C LYS A 758 -36.90 -8.57 -33.13
N ASN A 759 -36.65 -8.21 -34.40
CA ASN A 759 -35.43 -8.60 -35.11
C ASN A 759 -34.32 -7.52 -35.11
N LYS A 760 -34.56 -6.36 -34.47
CA LYS A 760 -33.63 -5.22 -34.46
C LYS A 760 -32.24 -5.59 -33.93
N HIS A 761 -32.13 -6.49 -32.95
CA HIS A 761 -30.86 -6.90 -32.35
C HIS A 761 -29.93 -7.62 -33.32
N LEU A 762 -30.46 -8.31 -34.34
CA LEU A 762 -29.66 -8.97 -35.38
C LEU A 762 -28.89 -7.96 -36.27
N PHE A 763 -29.26 -6.69 -36.20
CA PHE A 763 -28.66 -5.56 -36.92
C PHE A 763 -28.04 -4.53 -35.94
N SER A 764 -27.56 -5.00 -34.79
CA SER A 764 -26.89 -4.14 -33.80
C SER A 764 -25.39 -3.97 -34.04
N ASP A 765 -24.72 -5.01 -34.54
CA ASP A 765 -23.25 -5.06 -34.76
C ASP A 765 -22.92 -5.84 -36.04
N LEU A 766 -21.64 -5.82 -36.48
CA LEU A 766 -21.16 -6.57 -37.66
C LEU A 766 -21.52 -8.06 -37.59
N PHE A 767 -21.25 -8.71 -36.45
CA PHE A 767 -21.56 -10.11 -36.20
C PHE A 767 -22.76 -10.26 -35.28
N ILE A 768 -23.62 -11.25 -35.56
CA ILE A 768 -24.76 -11.59 -34.72
C ILE A 768 -24.24 -12.22 -33.42
N LYS A 769 -24.59 -11.64 -32.28
CA LYS A 769 -24.16 -12.07 -30.94
C LYS A 769 -25.13 -13.08 -30.32
N GLU A 770 -25.45 -14.11 -31.08
CA GLU A 770 -26.25 -15.26 -30.61
C GLU A 770 -25.39 -16.52 -30.56
N PRO A 771 -25.68 -17.46 -29.64
CA PRO A 771 -24.82 -18.63 -29.38
C PRO A 771 -24.51 -19.45 -30.63
N ASP A 772 -25.48 -19.58 -31.53
CA ASP A 772 -25.37 -20.37 -32.76
C ASP A 772 -24.37 -19.77 -33.76
N PHE A 773 -24.02 -18.48 -33.62
CA PHE A 773 -23.12 -17.74 -34.53
C PHE A 773 -21.77 -17.38 -33.91
N LEU A 774 -21.54 -17.69 -32.63
CA LEU A 774 -20.36 -17.32 -31.85
C LEU A 774 -19.26 -18.41 -31.81
N ASN A 775 -19.06 -19.15 -32.90
CA ASN A 775 -17.95 -20.11 -32.99
C ASN A 775 -16.63 -19.42 -33.38
N TYR A 776 -15.78 -19.10 -32.39
CA TYR A 776 -14.53 -18.37 -32.63
C TYR A 776 -13.55 -19.08 -33.58
N ASP A 777 -13.60 -20.40 -33.69
CA ASP A 777 -12.71 -21.19 -34.55
C ASP A 777 -13.06 -21.10 -36.05
N LYS A 778 -14.27 -20.61 -36.39
CA LYS A 778 -14.64 -20.38 -37.80
C LYS A 778 -13.89 -19.19 -38.38
N GLU A 779 -13.43 -19.33 -39.62
CA GLU A 779 -12.81 -18.25 -40.37
C GLU A 779 -13.76 -17.06 -40.54
N TYR A 780 -13.19 -15.84 -40.61
CA TYR A 780 -13.93 -14.59 -40.75
C TYR A 780 -14.92 -14.60 -41.93
N VAL A 781 -14.53 -15.22 -43.04
CA VAL A 781 -15.33 -15.31 -44.27
C VAL A 781 -16.59 -16.14 -44.05
N GLU A 782 -16.48 -17.29 -43.39
CA GLU A 782 -17.62 -18.17 -43.11
C GLU A 782 -18.64 -17.50 -42.17
N LYS A 783 -18.17 -16.85 -41.10
CA LYS A 783 -19.04 -16.09 -40.18
C LYS A 783 -19.80 -14.97 -40.87
N THR A 784 -19.12 -14.24 -41.76
CA THR A 784 -19.73 -13.14 -42.50
C THR A 784 -20.83 -13.65 -43.43
N LYS A 785 -20.62 -14.82 -44.06
CA LYS A 785 -21.62 -15.46 -44.91
C LYS A 785 -22.85 -15.96 -44.13
N GLU A 786 -22.66 -16.61 -42.99
CA GLU A 786 -23.77 -17.08 -42.14
C GLU A 786 -24.62 -15.91 -41.62
N THR A 787 -23.98 -14.86 -41.11
CA THR A 787 -24.70 -13.67 -40.62
C THR A 787 -25.42 -12.91 -41.74
N ARG A 788 -24.86 -12.89 -42.95
CA ARG A 788 -25.55 -12.35 -44.13
C ARG A 788 -26.80 -13.14 -44.50
N ASN A 789 -26.71 -14.47 -44.57
CA ASN A 789 -27.85 -15.33 -44.91
C ASN A 789 -29.03 -15.14 -43.95
N VAL A 790 -28.78 -15.12 -42.64
CA VAL A 790 -29.82 -14.91 -41.63
C VAL A 790 -30.49 -13.54 -41.79
N ARG A 791 -29.69 -12.49 -42.01
CA ARG A 791 -30.22 -11.14 -42.25
C ARG A 791 -31.05 -11.09 -43.52
N ALA A 792 -30.65 -11.78 -44.59
CA ALA A 792 -31.43 -11.90 -45.82
C ALA A 792 -32.79 -12.58 -45.58
N GLU A 793 -32.83 -13.67 -44.82
CA GLU A 793 -34.09 -14.32 -44.44
C GLU A 793 -35.01 -13.40 -43.64
N VAL A 794 -34.46 -12.66 -42.67
CA VAL A 794 -35.21 -11.69 -41.86
C VAL A 794 -35.79 -10.56 -42.72
N ILE A 795 -34.97 -9.97 -43.60
CA ILE A 795 -35.44 -8.92 -44.52
C ILE A 795 -36.52 -9.45 -45.46
N ASN A 796 -36.36 -10.66 -46.00
CA ASN A 796 -37.39 -11.29 -46.83
C ASN A 796 -38.71 -11.48 -46.06
N ASN A 797 -38.64 -11.91 -44.79
CA ASN A 797 -39.84 -12.05 -43.94
C ASN A 797 -40.52 -10.70 -43.65
N ILE A 798 -39.74 -9.64 -43.42
CA ILE A 798 -40.28 -8.27 -43.26
C ILE A 798 -41.01 -7.83 -44.53
N ILE A 799 -40.41 -8.08 -45.71
CA ILE A 799 -41.02 -7.77 -47.01
C ILE A 799 -42.32 -8.54 -47.21
N LEU A 800 -42.35 -9.84 -46.91
CA LEU A 800 -43.54 -10.68 -47.07
C LEU A 800 -44.71 -10.26 -46.17
N GLN A 801 -44.44 -9.80 -44.94
CA GLN A 801 -45.49 -9.45 -43.97
C GLN A 801 -45.94 -7.99 -44.03
N LYS A 802 -45.00 -7.05 -44.22
CA LYS A 802 -45.25 -5.60 -44.13
C LYS A 802 -45.01 -4.86 -45.45
N GLY A 803 -44.60 -5.57 -46.51
CA GLY A 803 -44.29 -4.97 -47.81
C GLY A 803 -42.88 -4.41 -47.88
N PHE A 804 -42.44 -4.09 -49.10
CA PHE A 804 -41.08 -3.65 -49.38
C PHE A 804 -40.73 -2.31 -48.69
N ASP A 805 -41.70 -1.40 -48.57
CA ASP A 805 -41.48 -0.10 -47.94
C ASP A 805 -41.10 -0.19 -46.45
N ALA A 806 -41.48 -1.28 -45.76
CA ALA A 806 -41.13 -1.52 -44.36
C ALA A 806 -39.62 -1.70 -44.13
N VAL A 807 -38.86 -2.09 -45.16
CA VAL A 807 -37.40 -2.21 -45.09
C VAL A 807 -36.74 -0.85 -44.87
N TRP A 808 -37.31 0.20 -45.48
CA TRP A 808 -36.82 1.58 -45.34
C TRP A 808 -37.12 2.14 -43.94
N GLU A 809 -38.27 1.81 -43.37
CA GLU A 809 -38.57 2.15 -41.98
C GLU A 809 -37.67 1.42 -41.00
N PHE A 810 -37.29 0.18 -41.30
CA PHE A 810 -36.41 -0.62 -40.46
C PHE A 810 -34.97 -0.10 -40.48
N GLU A 811 -34.47 0.31 -41.66
CA GLU A 811 -33.14 0.94 -41.81
C GLU A 811 -32.94 2.13 -40.86
N LYS A 812 -33.97 2.97 -40.72
CA LYS A 812 -33.94 4.14 -39.84
C LYS A 812 -33.88 3.78 -38.34
N LYS A 813 -34.25 2.55 -37.98
CA LYS A 813 -34.32 2.08 -36.58
C LYS A 813 -33.12 1.25 -36.13
N VAL A 814 -32.29 0.75 -37.05
CA VAL A 814 -31.16 -0.14 -36.71
C VAL A 814 -29.83 0.61 -36.63
N LYS A 815 -28.87 0.05 -35.89
CA LYS A 815 -27.52 0.61 -35.75
C LYS A 815 -26.60 0.18 -36.90
N TYR A 816 -26.64 -1.09 -37.30
CA TYR A 816 -25.80 -1.68 -38.34
C TYR A 816 -26.55 -1.79 -39.67
N LYS A 817 -26.60 -0.67 -40.39
CA LYS A 817 -27.35 -0.49 -41.65
C LYS A 817 -26.75 -1.26 -42.81
N GLU A 818 -25.44 -1.46 -42.77
CA GLU A 818 -24.65 -2.27 -43.69
C GLU A 818 -25.19 -3.71 -43.78
N GLY A 819 -25.72 -4.24 -42.66
CA GLY A 819 -26.34 -5.57 -42.62
C GLY A 819 -27.58 -5.67 -43.52
N ILE A 820 -28.40 -4.61 -43.57
CA ILE A 820 -29.59 -4.56 -44.44
C ILE A 820 -29.16 -4.40 -45.90
N ALA A 821 -28.16 -3.56 -46.16
CA ALA A 821 -27.63 -3.35 -47.51
C ALA A 821 -27.12 -4.65 -48.12
N ASN A 822 -26.35 -5.43 -47.35
CA ASN A 822 -25.87 -6.74 -47.72
C ASN A 822 -27.03 -7.72 -47.99
N ALA A 823 -27.99 -7.81 -47.07
CA ALA A 823 -29.16 -8.68 -47.19
C ALA A 823 -29.99 -8.39 -48.46
N LEU A 824 -30.21 -7.11 -48.78
CA LEU A 824 -30.92 -6.72 -50.00
C LEU A 824 -30.13 -7.04 -51.28
N PHE A 825 -28.81 -6.90 -51.26
CA PHE A 825 -27.97 -7.35 -52.37
C PHE A 825 -28.01 -8.87 -52.55
N ASP A 826 -27.98 -9.64 -51.46
CA ASP A 826 -28.03 -11.10 -51.51
C ASP A 826 -29.39 -11.61 -52.05
N LEU A 827 -30.50 -10.92 -51.75
CA LEU A 827 -31.86 -11.27 -52.21
C LEU A 827 -32.15 -10.85 -53.66
N TYR A 828 -31.78 -9.63 -54.05
CA TYR A 828 -32.21 -9.01 -55.31
C TYR A 828 -31.05 -8.70 -56.26
N GLY A 829 -29.82 -9.01 -55.88
CA GLY A 829 -28.63 -8.68 -56.65
C GLY A 829 -28.60 -7.20 -57.01
N THR A 830 -28.46 -6.93 -58.31
CA THR A 830 -28.42 -5.57 -58.87
C THR A 830 -29.79 -5.02 -59.27
N ASP A 831 -30.88 -5.77 -59.13
CA ASP A 831 -32.15 -5.44 -59.78
C ASP A 831 -32.80 -4.17 -59.21
N ILE A 832 -32.57 -3.91 -57.91
CA ILE A 832 -33.11 -2.76 -57.17
C ILE A 832 -32.16 -1.55 -57.15
N ARG A 833 -31.01 -1.60 -57.85
CA ARG A 833 -29.96 -0.55 -57.80
C ARG A 833 -30.47 0.85 -58.14
N LYS A 834 -31.37 0.97 -59.13
CA LYS A 834 -31.98 2.25 -59.54
C LYS A 834 -32.88 2.82 -58.46
N GLU A 835 -33.61 1.95 -57.75
CA GLU A 835 -34.51 2.37 -56.69
C GLU A 835 -33.72 2.86 -55.47
N ILE A 836 -32.72 2.09 -55.03
CA ILE A 836 -31.82 2.47 -53.93
C ILE A 836 -31.16 3.82 -54.22
N TYR A 837 -30.58 3.98 -55.42
CA TYR A 837 -29.93 5.22 -55.79
C TYR A 837 -30.90 6.40 -55.86
N ARG A 838 -32.12 6.20 -56.41
CA ARG A 838 -33.13 7.26 -56.48
C ARG A 838 -33.62 7.70 -55.10
N LYS A 839 -33.82 6.76 -54.17
CA LYS A 839 -34.18 7.06 -52.78
C LYS A 839 -33.06 7.81 -52.04
N PHE A 840 -31.80 7.43 -52.25
CA PHE A 840 -30.66 8.21 -51.74
C PHE A 840 -30.64 9.64 -52.26
N CYS A 841 -30.85 9.82 -53.58
CA CYS A 841 -30.88 11.15 -54.20
C CYS A 841 -32.01 12.04 -53.67
N ASN A 842 -33.10 11.44 -53.17
CA ASN A 842 -34.22 12.15 -52.55
C ASN A 842 -34.01 12.42 -51.05
N GLY A 843 -32.93 11.90 -50.45
CA GLY A 843 -32.65 12.01 -49.02
C GLY A 843 -33.38 10.97 -48.14
N ASP A 844 -33.94 9.92 -48.74
CA ASP A 844 -34.75 8.91 -48.03
C ASP A 844 -33.92 7.77 -47.40
N LEU A 845 -32.65 7.63 -47.77
CA LEU A 845 -31.74 6.57 -47.32
C LEU A 845 -30.42 7.13 -46.80
N ASP A 846 -29.86 6.42 -45.81
CA ASP A 846 -28.57 6.73 -45.21
C ASP A 846 -27.39 6.44 -46.14
N GLU A 847 -26.36 7.29 -46.05
CA GLU A 847 -25.15 7.17 -46.85
C GLU A 847 -24.42 5.84 -46.63
N VAL A 848 -24.31 5.37 -45.37
CA VAL A 848 -23.60 4.14 -45.00
C VAL A 848 -24.25 2.93 -45.65
N PHE A 849 -25.59 2.88 -45.65
CA PHE A 849 -26.36 1.83 -46.30
C PHE A 849 -26.03 1.75 -47.80
N VAL A 850 -26.12 2.89 -48.50
CA VAL A 850 -25.92 2.96 -49.96
C VAL A 850 -24.49 2.61 -50.31
N LYS A 851 -23.52 3.16 -49.56
CA LYS A 851 -22.10 2.86 -49.71
C LYS A 851 -21.83 1.36 -49.59
N GLN A 852 -22.41 0.70 -48.60
CA GLN A 852 -22.21 -0.74 -48.40
C GLN A 852 -22.81 -1.60 -49.52
N TYR A 853 -24.01 -1.27 -50.00
CA TYR A 853 -24.66 -2.01 -51.09
C TYR A 853 -23.78 -2.01 -52.36
N PHE A 854 -23.29 -0.83 -52.74
CA PHE A 854 -22.44 -0.68 -53.91
C PHE A 854 -21.00 -1.21 -53.70
N CYS A 855 -20.47 -1.13 -52.48
CA CYS A 855 -19.22 -1.80 -52.10
C CYS A 855 -19.33 -3.31 -52.33
N THR A 856 -20.41 -3.93 -51.84
CA THR A 856 -20.67 -5.37 -52.03
C THR A 856 -20.78 -5.71 -53.52
N PHE A 857 -21.49 -4.90 -54.30
CA PHE A 857 -21.58 -5.08 -55.74
C PHE A 857 -20.20 -5.08 -56.43
N PHE A 858 -19.32 -4.12 -56.09
CA PHE A 858 -17.98 -4.04 -56.65
C PHE A 858 -17.14 -5.29 -56.36
N TYR A 859 -17.10 -5.75 -55.10
CA TYR A 859 -16.28 -6.90 -54.72
C TYR A 859 -16.84 -8.25 -55.21
N GLU A 860 -18.16 -8.40 -55.34
CA GLU A 860 -18.79 -9.65 -55.81
C GLU A 860 -18.81 -9.79 -57.35
N LYS A 861 -18.92 -8.68 -58.09
CA LYS A 861 -19.03 -8.70 -59.56
C LYS A 861 -17.80 -8.17 -60.30
N GLY A 862 -16.89 -7.52 -59.59
CA GLY A 862 -15.66 -6.97 -60.14
C GLY A 862 -15.84 -5.60 -60.81
N GLU A 863 -14.72 -4.89 -60.96
CA GLU A 863 -14.67 -3.52 -61.47
C GLU A 863 -15.25 -3.38 -62.88
N SER A 864 -15.01 -4.34 -63.78
CA SER A 864 -15.50 -4.30 -65.16
C SER A 864 -17.03 -4.33 -65.25
N ALA A 865 -17.71 -4.98 -64.29
CA ALA A 865 -19.17 -4.98 -64.21
C ALA A 865 -19.71 -3.74 -63.48
N TYR A 866 -18.88 -3.10 -62.65
CA TYR A 866 -19.26 -1.93 -61.85
C TYR A 866 -19.29 -0.63 -62.66
N ILE A 867 -18.30 -0.42 -63.54
CA ILE A 867 -18.17 0.83 -64.34
C ILE A 867 -19.42 1.14 -65.17
N PRO A 868 -20.03 0.19 -65.92
CA PRO A 868 -21.24 0.46 -66.69
C PRO A 868 -22.43 0.93 -65.83
N ILE A 869 -22.50 0.50 -64.57
CA ILE A 869 -23.56 0.88 -63.64
C ILE A 869 -23.41 2.34 -63.19
N ILE A 870 -22.18 2.83 -63.05
CA ILE A 870 -21.93 4.25 -62.77
C ILE A 870 -22.52 5.10 -63.90
N GLU A 871 -22.27 4.74 -65.15
CA GLU A 871 -22.82 5.45 -66.32
C GLU A 871 -24.35 5.34 -66.40
N GLU A 872 -24.92 4.17 -66.08
CA GLU A 872 -26.38 3.99 -65.99
C GLU A 872 -27.02 4.91 -64.93
N LEU A 873 -26.39 5.03 -63.75
CA LEU A 873 -26.95 5.77 -62.62
C LEU A 873 -26.65 7.27 -62.67
N LYS A 874 -25.63 7.71 -63.41
CA LYS A 874 -25.44 9.13 -63.75
C LYS A 874 -26.70 9.72 -64.40
N ALA A 875 -27.39 8.94 -65.24
CA ALA A 875 -28.64 9.36 -65.86
C ALA A 875 -29.80 9.55 -64.86
N VAL A 876 -29.71 8.99 -63.65
CA VAL A 876 -30.69 9.20 -62.57
C VAL A 876 -30.35 10.47 -61.79
N SER A 877 -29.08 10.62 -61.40
CA SER A 877 -28.59 11.83 -60.74
C SER A 877 -27.07 11.90 -60.84
N GLU A 878 -26.54 12.84 -61.60
CA GLU A 878 -25.10 13.05 -61.69
C GLU A 878 -24.53 13.66 -60.40
N LYS A 879 -25.31 14.53 -59.74
CA LYS A 879 -24.91 15.26 -58.53
C LYS A 879 -24.45 14.34 -57.37
N HIS A 880 -25.06 13.16 -57.25
CA HIS A 880 -24.84 12.25 -56.12
C HIS A 880 -23.86 11.09 -56.44
N ILE A 881 -23.26 11.08 -57.63
CA ILE A 881 -22.53 9.91 -58.14
C ILE A 881 -21.27 9.56 -57.33
N SER A 882 -20.73 10.53 -56.59
CA SER A 882 -19.60 10.39 -55.65
C SER A 882 -19.78 9.24 -54.65
N ILE A 883 -21.01 8.92 -54.23
CA ILE A 883 -21.26 7.81 -53.28
C ILE A 883 -20.90 6.46 -53.89
N LEU A 884 -21.16 6.28 -55.20
CA LEU A 884 -20.79 5.05 -55.92
C LEU A 884 -19.30 5.00 -56.18
N LEU A 885 -18.69 6.14 -56.49
CA LEU A 885 -17.25 6.21 -56.74
C LEU A 885 -16.45 5.89 -55.47
N SER A 886 -16.92 6.34 -54.30
CA SER A 886 -16.25 6.18 -53.00
C SER A 886 -16.58 4.87 -52.28
N ALA A 887 -17.63 4.14 -52.70
CA ALA A 887 -18.12 2.95 -52.03
C ALA A 887 -17.09 1.81 -51.89
N PRO A 888 -16.33 1.43 -52.92
CA PRO A 888 -15.36 0.33 -52.82
C PRO A 888 -14.09 0.66 -52.04
N GLY A 889 -13.94 1.89 -51.56
CA GLY A 889 -12.66 2.45 -51.12
C GLY A 889 -11.85 3.02 -52.29
N TYR A 890 -10.62 3.47 -52.02
CA TYR A 890 -9.76 4.07 -53.04
C TYR A 890 -9.42 3.09 -54.16
N GLN A 891 -9.83 3.42 -55.38
CA GLN A 891 -9.44 2.74 -56.62
C GLN A 891 -9.00 3.78 -57.64
N LYS A 892 -7.88 3.55 -58.33
CA LYS A 892 -7.29 4.54 -59.24
C LYS A 892 -8.28 4.97 -60.33
N ASN A 893 -8.87 4.01 -61.03
CA ASN A 893 -9.82 4.29 -62.12
C ASN A 893 -11.07 5.06 -61.64
N LEU A 894 -11.62 4.70 -60.47
CA LEU A 894 -12.78 5.41 -59.91
C LEU A 894 -12.45 6.85 -59.50
N SER A 895 -11.24 7.08 -58.97
CA SER A 895 -10.77 8.43 -58.65
C SER A 895 -10.55 9.29 -59.92
N GLU A 896 -10.11 8.67 -61.02
CA GLU A 896 -9.98 9.35 -62.32
C GLU A 896 -11.35 9.71 -62.90
N ILE A 897 -12.35 8.85 -62.74
CA ILE A 897 -13.75 9.14 -63.11
C ILE A 897 -14.31 10.30 -62.28
N ALA A 898 -14.03 10.34 -60.96
CA ALA A 898 -14.44 11.45 -60.10
C ALA A 898 -13.82 12.77 -60.58
N LYS A 899 -12.52 12.76 -60.88
CA LYS A 899 -11.75 13.91 -61.39
C LYS A 899 -12.24 14.38 -62.76
N ALA A 900 -12.62 13.47 -63.65
CA ALA A 900 -13.12 13.79 -64.99
C ALA A 900 -14.58 14.27 -65.02
N SER A 901 -15.31 14.17 -63.89
CA SER A 901 -16.68 14.64 -63.74
C SER A 901 -16.70 16.15 -63.44
N SER A 902 -17.27 16.60 -62.32
CA SER A 902 -17.25 18.02 -61.89
C SER A 902 -16.34 18.23 -60.67
N SER A 903 -15.92 19.48 -60.44
CA SER A 903 -15.12 19.83 -59.25
C SER A 903 -15.82 19.51 -57.93
N ASP A 904 -17.16 19.59 -57.91
CA ASP A 904 -17.95 19.30 -56.72
C ASP A 904 -18.04 17.80 -56.46
N ILE A 905 -18.12 16.97 -57.51
CA ILE A 905 -18.10 15.50 -57.41
C ILE A 905 -16.71 15.01 -56.97
N ASP A 906 -15.62 15.59 -57.50
CA ASP A 906 -14.26 15.25 -57.05
C ASP A 906 -14.09 15.56 -55.55
N LYS A 907 -14.53 16.75 -55.09
CA LYS A 907 -14.50 17.11 -53.66
C LYS A 907 -15.31 16.13 -52.79
N ASP A 908 -16.54 15.83 -53.20
CA ASP A 908 -17.43 14.95 -52.43
C ASP A 908 -16.95 13.48 -52.42
N TYR A 909 -16.27 13.03 -53.48
CA TYR A 909 -15.60 11.73 -53.47
C TYR A 909 -14.49 11.68 -52.41
N TRP A 910 -13.58 12.66 -52.41
CA TRP A 910 -12.44 12.68 -51.49
C TRP A 910 -12.85 12.87 -50.03
N SER A 911 -13.95 13.58 -49.76
CA SER A 911 -14.48 13.71 -48.40
C SER A 911 -15.02 12.38 -47.84
N LYS A 912 -15.39 11.42 -48.70
CA LYS A 912 -16.08 10.16 -48.31
C LYS A 912 -15.25 8.88 -48.48
N VAL A 913 -14.29 8.85 -49.40
CA VAL A 913 -13.58 7.63 -49.78
C VAL A 913 -12.76 7.03 -48.62
N THR A 914 -12.83 5.71 -48.43
CA THR A 914 -11.98 5.03 -47.46
C THR A 914 -10.63 4.71 -48.10
N VAL A 915 -9.53 5.14 -47.46
CA VAL A 915 -8.17 5.02 -47.99
C VAL A 915 -7.38 4.01 -47.15
N SER A 916 -7.60 2.73 -47.38
CA SER A 916 -6.92 1.64 -46.64
C SER A 916 -5.88 0.90 -47.49
N ILE A 917 -6.07 0.82 -48.80
CA ILE A 917 -5.17 0.17 -49.75
C ILE A 917 -4.98 1.12 -50.92
N PHE A 918 -3.72 1.43 -51.26
CA PHE A 918 -3.37 2.33 -52.36
C PHE A 918 -1.93 2.05 -52.82
N PRO A 919 -1.57 2.36 -54.08
CA PRO A 919 -0.20 2.26 -54.56
C PRO A 919 0.70 3.29 -53.87
N GLU A 920 1.90 2.89 -53.45
CA GLU A 920 2.87 3.81 -52.81
C GLU A 920 3.21 5.03 -53.68
N THR A 921 3.19 4.88 -55.01
CA THR A 921 3.47 5.96 -55.96
C THR A 921 2.45 7.10 -55.95
N GLU A 922 1.25 6.90 -55.38
CA GLU A 922 0.17 7.90 -55.36
C GLU A 922 0.00 8.56 -53.97
N ILE A 923 0.80 8.17 -52.97
CA ILE A 923 0.58 8.56 -51.57
C ILE A 923 0.59 10.08 -51.34
N GLU A 924 1.54 10.79 -51.95
CA GLU A 924 1.66 12.25 -51.81
C GLU A 924 0.45 12.99 -52.42
N ASN A 925 -0.03 12.50 -53.57
CA ASN A 925 -1.21 13.03 -54.25
C ASN A 925 -2.49 12.78 -53.42
N ILE A 926 -2.62 11.58 -52.85
CA ILE A 926 -3.72 11.22 -51.93
C ILE A 926 -3.72 12.13 -50.70
N ILE A 927 -2.55 12.36 -50.06
CA ILE A 927 -2.43 13.26 -48.91
C ILE A 927 -2.90 14.67 -49.28
N ARG A 928 -2.43 15.23 -50.40
CA ARG A 928 -2.85 16.57 -50.86
C ARG A 928 -4.37 16.65 -51.09
N LYS A 929 -4.96 15.61 -51.66
CA LYS A 929 -6.42 15.53 -51.88
C LYS A 929 -7.21 15.42 -50.57
N LEU A 930 -6.74 14.64 -49.60
CA LEU A 930 -7.36 14.55 -48.27
C LEU A 930 -7.23 15.87 -47.48
N CYS A 931 -6.10 16.55 -47.57
CA CYS A 931 -5.91 17.89 -46.99
C CYS A 931 -6.88 18.91 -47.62
N TYR A 932 -7.05 18.86 -48.95
CA TYR A 932 -7.96 19.74 -49.69
C TYR A 932 -9.41 19.66 -49.18
N VAL A 933 -9.85 18.49 -48.74
CA VAL A 933 -11.18 18.25 -48.16
C VAL A 933 -11.21 18.28 -46.62
N GLY A 934 -10.09 18.60 -45.97
CA GLY A 934 -10.00 18.79 -44.52
C GLY A 934 -9.89 17.51 -43.68
N ARG A 935 -9.53 16.36 -44.28
CA ARG A 935 -9.39 15.07 -43.58
C ARG A 935 -8.00 14.88 -42.95
N TYR A 936 -7.62 15.80 -42.07
CA TYR A 936 -6.28 15.84 -41.48
C TYR A 936 -5.94 14.60 -40.61
N GLY A 937 -6.88 14.08 -39.84
CA GLY A 937 -6.65 12.88 -39.01
C GLY A 937 -6.27 11.64 -39.86
N ASP A 938 -6.90 11.46 -41.02
CA ASP A 938 -6.55 10.38 -41.94
C ASP A 938 -5.17 10.59 -42.55
N THR A 939 -4.79 11.83 -42.87
CA THR A 939 -3.44 12.12 -43.37
C THR A 939 -2.36 11.83 -42.32
N LEU A 940 -2.60 12.17 -41.05
CA LEU A 940 -1.68 11.85 -39.95
C LEU A 940 -1.51 10.34 -39.79
N ARG A 941 -2.61 9.57 -39.85
CA ARG A 941 -2.58 8.10 -39.79
C ARG A 941 -1.82 7.48 -40.95
N ILE A 942 -2.04 7.97 -42.17
CA ILE A 942 -1.32 7.51 -43.36
C ILE A 942 0.17 7.77 -43.23
N ILE A 943 0.60 8.95 -42.75
CA ILE A 943 2.02 9.26 -42.60
C ILE A 943 2.66 8.41 -41.50
N THR A 944 1.97 8.21 -40.37
CA THR A 944 2.54 7.56 -39.18
C THR A 944 2.59 6.03 -39.32
N PHE A 945 1.52 5.39 -39.79
CA PHE A 945 1.38 3.93 -39.77
C PHE A 945 1.75 3.22 -41.07
N ASN A 946 2.16 3.97 -42.10
CA ASN A 946 2.66 3.36 -43.32
C ASN A 946 4.05 2.76 -43.07
N ARG A 947 4.22 1.47 -43.42
CA ARG A 947 5.50 0.73 -43.32
C ARG A 947 6.63 1.40 -44.12
N SER A 948 6.27 2.31 -45.04
CA SER A 948 7.17 3.04 -45.92
C SER A 948 7.17 4.55 -45.63
N SER A 949 7.01 4.99 -44.37
CA SER A 949 6.99 6.42 -43.96
C SER A 949 8.18 7.26 -44.47
N ASN A 950 9.31 6.63 -44.77
CA ASN A 950 10.49 7.26 -45.41
C ASN A 950 10.27 7.66 -46.89
N ILE A 951 9.21 7.21 -47.54
CA ILE A 951 8.87 7.56 -48.93
C ILE A 951 8.24 8.97 -49.01
N ILE A 952 7.61 9.43 -47.93
CA ILE A 952 6.92 10.73 -47.91
C ILE A 952 7.95 11.84 -47.65
N SER A 953 8.03 12.81 -48.57
CA SER A 953 8.95 13.93 -48.44
C SER A 953 8.67 14.79 -47.21
N ASP A 954 9.73 15.28 -46.56
CA ASP A 954 9.61 16.17 -45.40
C ASP A 954 8.87 17.47 -45.75
N VAL A 955 8.95 17.90 -47.01
CA VAL A 955 8.19 19.04 -47.54
C VAL A 955 6.69 18.86 -47.31
N ILE A 956 6.13 17.68 -47.59
CA ILE A 956 4.69 17.42 -47.42
C ILE A 956 4.30 17.34 -45.96
N LYS A 957 5.16 16.73 -45.13
CA LYS A 957 4.92 16.66 -43.68
C LYS A 957 4.87 18.07 -43.07
N ILE A 958 5.80 18.95 -43.45
CA ILE A 958 5.84 20.34 -43.01
C ILE A 958 4.65 21.13 -43.56
N GLU A 959 4.32 21.00 -44.86
CA GLU A 959 3.15 21.63 -45.47
C GLU A 959 1.86 21.25 -44.74
N LEU A 960 1.67 19.97 -44.39
CA LEU A 960 0.52 19.48 -43.64
C LEU A 960 0.40 20.14 -42.27
N LEU A 961 1.48 20.12 -41.47
CA LEU A 961 1.47 20.70 -40.12
C LEU A 961 1.21 22.21 -40.17
N CYS A 962 1.88 22.93 -41.07
CA CYS A 962 1.65 24.36 -41.28
C CYS A 962 0.22 24.66 -41.75
N GLU A 963 -0.36 23.85 -42.64
CA GLU A 963 -1.74 24.02 -43.11
C GLU A 963 -2.74 23.79 -41.97
N MET A 964 -2.54 22.75 -41.14
CA MET A 964 -3.39 22.46 -39.99
C MET A 964 -3.41 23.63 -39.00
N GLN A 965 -2.25 24.23 -38.72
CA GLN A 965 -2.15 25.42 -37.89
C GLN A 965 -2.85 26.63 -38.53
N TYR A 966 -2.58 26.91 -39.81
CA TYR A 966 -3.19 28.04 -40.53
C TYR A 966 -4.72 27.95 -40.57
N LYS A 967 -5.27 26.75 -40.72
CA LYS A 967 -6.73 26.51 -40.69
C LYS A 967 -7.31 26.31 -39.28
N GLY A 968 -6.51 26.54 -38.23
CA GLY A 968 -6.97 26.49 -36.83
C GLY A 968 -7.40 25.10 -36.34
N LYS A 969 -6.80 24.02 -36.86
CA LYS A 969 -7.15 22.63 -36.50
C LYS A 969 -6.48 22.14 -35.22
N TRP A 970 -6.52 22.97 -34.19
CA TRP A 970 -5.86 22.73 -32.89
C TRP A 970 -6.40 21.51 -32.15
N ASP A 971 -7.70 21.22 -32.25
CA ASP A 971 -8.29 20.04 -31.60
C ASP A 971 -7.72 18.73 -32.17
N ILE A 972 -7.48 18.67 -33.47
CA ILE A 972 -6.86 17.50 -34.12
C ILE A 972 -5.40 17.38 -33.69
N LEU A 973 -4.66 18.49 -33.66
CA LEU A 973 -3.25 18.50 -33.23
C LEU A 973 -3.08 18.02 -31.78
N ARG A 974 -4.02 18.35 -30.88
CA ARG A 974 -4.02 17.87 -29.49
C ARG A 974 -4.46 16.42 -29.36
N ASN A 975 -5.60 16.07 -29.95
CA ASN A 975 -6.19 14.72 -29.84
C ASN A 975 -5.31 13.65 -30.48
N GLU A 976 -4.62 14.01 -31.57
CA GLU A 976 -3.73 13.11 -32.32
C GLU A 976 -2.25 13.43 -32.07
N SER A 977 -1.93 14.01 -30.90
CA SER A 977 -0.59 14.49 -30.53
C SER A 977 0.51 13.44 -30.62
N TYR A 978 0.19 12.16 -30.39
CA TYR A 978 1.12 11.06 -30.63
C TYR A 978 1.59 11.00 -32.10
N MET A 979 0.66 11.09 -33.05
CA MET A 979 0.99 11.06 -34.48
C MET A 979 1.75 12.33 -34.90
N VAL A 980 1.36 13.49 -34.37
CA VAL A 980 2.07 14.76 -34.61
C VAL A 980 3.51 14.66 -34.10
N ALA A 981 3.72 14.11 -32.91
CA ALA A 981 5.04 13.86 -32.32
C ALA A 981 5.89 12.93 -33.21
N GLU A 982 5.34 11.82 -33.69
CA GLU A 982 6.06 10.91 -34.60
C GLU A 982 6.47 11.61 -35.90
N ILE A 983 5.61 12.46 -36.47
CA ILE A 983 5.95 13.25 -37.66
C ILE A 983 7.08 14.24 -37.37
N LEU A 984 6.97 15.01 -36.27
CA LEU A 984 7.98 15.99 -35.85
C LEU A 984 9.36 15.35 -35.67
N LYS A 985 9.46 14.14 -35.10
CA LYS A 985 10.74 13.41 -34.96
C LYS A 985 11.43 13.11 -36.30
N THR A 986 10.69 13.10 -37.41
CA THR A 986 11.24 12.75 -38.74
C THR A 986 11.60 13.94 -39.61
N VAL A 987 11.19 15.16 -39.24
CA VAL A 987 11.46 16.38 -40.02
C VAL A 987 12.54 17.22 -39.37
N SER A 988 13.25 18.02 -40.16
CA SER A 988 14.11 19.09 -39.65
C SER A 988 13.44 20.44 -39.81
N LEU A 989 13.86 21.44 -39.03
CA LEU A 989 13.34 22.81 -39.18
C LEU A 989 13.55 23.32 -40.62
N PRO A 990 12.50 23.81 -41.29
CA PRO A 990 12.60 24.30 -42.66
C PRO A 990 13.47 25.55 -42.76
N LYS A 991 14.08 25.75 -43.94
CA LYS A 991 14.85 26.96 -44.26
C LYS A 991 13.96 28.18 -44.49
N ASP A 992 12.70 27.96 -44.86
CA ASP A 992 11.71 29.04 -44.99
C ASP A 992 11.33 29.56 -43.60
N ILE A 993 11.53 30.86 -43.38
CA ILE A 993 11.34 31.51 -42.08
C ILE A 993 9.88 31.40 -41.60
N LYS A 994 8.90 31.47 -42.52
CA LYS A 994 7.48 31.40 -42.14
C LYS A 994 7.11 30.01 -41.67
N GLN A 995 7.48 28.98 -42.43
CA GLN A 995 7.26 27.58 -42.04
C GLN A 995 8.01 27.24 -40.74
N ARG A 996 9.24 27.74 -40.59
CA ARG A 996 10.05 27.53 -39.37
C ARG A 996 9.30 28.05 -38.14
N ASN A 997 8.85 29.30 -38.20
CA ASN A 997 8.14 29.93 -37.09
C ASN A 997 6.81 29.23 -36.77
N LEU A 998 6.08 28.77 -37.80
CA LEU A 998 4.84 28.01 -37.60
C LEU A 998 5.09 26.73 -36.81
N ILE A 999 6.10 25.93 -37.19
CA ILE A 999 6.45 24.70 -36.46
C ILE A 999 6.82 24.99 -35.00
N LEU A 1000 7.65 26.01 -34.74
CA LEU A 1000 8.05 26.40 -33.38
C LEU A 1000 6.84 26.83 -32.53
N GLN A 1001 5.94 27.66 -33.08
CA GLN A 1001 4.71 28.09 -32.41
C GLN A 1001 3.77 26.91 -32.14
N MET A 1002 3.64 25.99 -33.10
CA MET A 1002 2.84 24.79 -32.91
C MET A 1002 3.38 23.96 -31.74
N GLU A 1003 4.69 23.71 -31.70
CA GLU A 1003 5.32 22.97 -30.60
C GLU A 1003 5.09 23.64 -29.24
N LEU A 1004 5.11 24.98 -29.16
CA LEU A 1004 4.74 25.71 -27.95
C LEU A 1004 3.26 25.48 -27.56
N PHE A 1005 2.34 25.61 -28.52
CA PHE A 1005 0.89 25.54 -28.24
C PHE A 1005 0.42 24.14 -27.85
N ILE A 1006 1.11 23.09 -28.30
CA ILE A 1006 0.81 21.71 -27.93
C ILE A 1006 1.89 21.07 -27.05
N PHE A 1007 2.77 21.88 -26.43
CA PHE A 1007 3.91 21.41 -25.64
C PHE A 1007 3.51 20.41 -24.55
N ASP A 1008 2.42 20.68 -23.83
CA ASP A 1008 1.92 19.80 -22.78
C ASP A 1008 1.54 18.41 -23.30
N HIS A 1009 1.11 18.29 -24.56
CA HIS A 1009 0.80 17.01 -25.18
C HIS A 1009 2.05 16.35 -25.79
N LEU A 1010 2.97 17.16 -26.33
CA LEU A 1010 4.21 16.68 -26.93
C LEU A 1010 5.18 16.10 -25.91
N ARG A 1011 5.33 16.71 -24.73
CA ARG A 1011 6.27 16.25 -23.68
C ARG A 1011 5.96 14.85 -23.13
N HIS A 1012 4.74 14.36 -23.29
CA HIS A 1012 4.36 12.98 -22.96
C HIS A 1012 4.73 11.98 -24.06
N ASN A 1013 4.92 12.44 -25.30
CA ASN A 1013 5.13 11.61 -26.49
C ASN A 1013 6.57 11.75 -27.08
N MET A 1014 7.33 12.77 -26.64
CA MET A 1014 8.69 13.06 -27.09
C MET A 1014 9.61 13.45 -25.93
N ASN A 1015 10.88 13.05 -26.03
CA ASN A 1015 11.94 13.61 -25.20
C ASN A 1015 12.13 15.09 -25.54
N THR A 1016 12.48 15.91 -24.54
CA THR A 1016 12.77 17.35 -24.68
C THR A 1016 13.76 17.66 -25.80
N HIS A 1017 14.76 16.80 -25.98
CA HIS A 1017 15.82 16.95 -26.97
C HIS A 1017 15.35 16.79 -28.42
N ASN A 1018 14.17 16.18 -28.62
CA ASN A 1018 13.56 16.01 -29.95
C ASN A 1018 12.58 17.14 -30.29
N ILE A 1019 12.33 18.08 -29.36
CA ILE A 1019 11.46 19.24 -29.59
C ILE A 1019 12.31 20.32 -30.26
N HIS A 1020 11.92 20.75 -31.46
CA HIS A 1020 12.68 21.74 -32.23
C HIS A 1020 12.80 23.08 -31.50
N LEU A 1021 11.74 23.49 -30.80
CA LEU A 1021 11.71 24.70 -29.98
C LEU A 1021 12.79 24.69 -28.89
N VAL A 1022 12.97 23.57 -28.19
CA VAL A 1022 14.02 23.42 -27.18
C VAL A 1022 15.41 23.54 -27.83
N HIS A 1023 15.61 22.90 -28.99
CA HIS A 1023 16.89 23.00 -29.71
C HIS A 1023 17.21 24.43 -30.14
N GLU A 1024 16.22 25.15 -30.68
CA GLU A 1024 16.38 26.52 -31.14
C GLU A 1024 16.69 27.48 -29.99
N ILE A 1025 15.96 27.35 -28.88
CA ILE A 1025 16.17 28.14 -27.67
C ILE A 1025 17.58 27.93 -27.11
N ASN A 1026 18.09 26.69 -27.11
CA ASN A 1026 19.42 26.36 -26.61
C ASN A 1026 20.57 26.97 -27.44
N GLN A 1027 20.26 27.50 -28.63
CA GLN A 1027 21.23 28.19 -29.51
C GLN A 1027 20.93 29.68 -29.68
N ASN A 1028 19.72 30.14 -29.34
CA ASN A 1028 19.28 31.51 -29.55
C ASN A 1028 18.75 32.14 -28.23
N PRO A 1029 19.59 32.93 -27.53
CA PRO A 1029 19.22 33.68 -26.31
C PRO A 1029 17.99 34.57 -26.47
N SER A 1030 17.82 35.19 -27.63
CA SER A 1030 16.72 36.13 -27.89
C SER A 1030 15.37 35.41 -27.87
N LEU A 1031 15.30 34.19 -28.42
CA LEU A 1031 14.07 33.39 -28.39
C LEU A 1031 13.73 32.89 -26.98
N LEU A 1032 14.73 32.56 -26.16
CA LEU A 1032 14.50 32.25 -24.74
C LEU A 1032 13.90 33.47 -24.03
N MET A 1033 14.50 34.65 -24.27
CA MET A 1033 14.06 35.90 -23.66
C MET A 1033 12.64 36.30 -24.11
N GLU A 1034 12.26 36.02 -25.35
CA GLU A 1034 10.90 36.22 -25.85
C GLU A 1034 9.88 35.37 -25.06
N LEU A 1035 10.17 34.09 -24.78
CA LEU A 1035 9.28 33.25 -23.97
C LEU A 1035 9.14 33.75 -22.53
N PHE A 1036 10.24 34.14 -21.90
CA PHE A 1036 10.20 34.78 -20.58
C PHE A 1036 9.46 36.12 -20.63
N SER A 1037 9.54 36.83 -21.75
CA SER A 1037 8.81 38.08 -21.97
C SER A 1037 7.29 37.86 -22.00
N LEU A 1038 6.82 36.74 -22.55
CA LEU A 1038 5.40 36.37 -22.56
C LEU A 1038 4.86 36.00 -21.17
N ALA A 1039 5.68 35.39 -20.31
CA ALA A 1039 5.24 34.84 -19.02
C ALA A 1039 5.35 35.82 -17.84
N TYR A 1040 6.29 36.76 -17.89
CA TYR A 1040 6.53 37.72 -16.80
C TYR A 1040 6.06 39.13 -17.19
N PRO A 1041 5.96 40.11 -16.26
CA PRO A 1041 5.77 41.52 -16.58
C PRO A 1041 7.10 42.24 -16.85
N ALA A 1042 7.06 43.42 -17.48
CA ALA A 1042 8.23 44.31 -17.63
C ALA A 1042 8.67 44.92 -16.30
N ASP A 1043 9.89 45.47 -16.28
CA ASP A 1043 10.45 46.22 -15.15
C ASP A 1043 9.55 47.44 -14.82
N GLU A 1044 9.52 47.84 -13.54
CA GLU A 1044 8.73 48.99 -13.08
C GLU A 1044 9.02 50.26 -13.90
N GLY A 1045 7.97 50.95 -14.34
CA GLY A 1045 8.08 52.12 -15.22
C GLY A 1045 8.14 51.81 -16.73
N HIS A 1046 8.09 50.53 -17.10
CA HIS A 1046 7.97 50.05 -18.48
C HIS A 1046 6.72 49.18 -18.67
N GLU A 1047 5.67 49.40 -17.87
CA GLU A 1047 4.45 48.58 -17.94
C GLU A 1047 3.78 48.66 -19.31
N GLU A 1048 3.46 47.50 -19.88
CA GLU A 1048 2.69 47.44 -21.12
C GLU A 1048 1.24 47.85 -20.87
N GLU A 1049 0.63 48.56 -21.83
CA GLU A 1049 -0.79 48.89 -21.75
C GLU A 1049 -1.64 47.62 -21.68
N VAL A 1050 -2.50 47.54 -20.68
CA VAL A 1050 -3.48 46.45 -20.55
C VAL A 1050 -4.49 46.59 -21.69
N PRO A 1051 -4.68 45.56 -22.54
CA PRO A 1051 -5.69 45.59 -23.59
C PRO A 1051 -7.06 45.89 -23.01
N LYS A 1052 -7.87 46.70 -23.70
CA LYS A 1052 -9.23 47.03 -23.24
C LYS A 1052 -10.26 45.97 -23.61
N ASP A 1053 -9.97 45.19 -24.65
CA ASP A 1053 -10.82 44.10 -25.16
C ASP A 1053 -10.61 42.82 -24.34
N ASP A 1054 -11.70 42.22 -23.87
CA ASP A 1054 -11.64 41.02 -23.04
C ASP A 1054 -11.19 39.79 -23.85
N ALA A 1055 -11.52 39.70 -25.14
CA ALA A 1055 -11.03 38.62 -25.99
C ALA A 1055 -9.51 38.69 -26.21
N GLU A 1056 -8.95 39.89 -26.33
CA GLU A 1056 -7.51 40.11 -26.42
C GLU A 1056 -6.79 39.82 -25.09
N LYS A 1057 -7.41 40.15 -23.95
CA LYS A 1057 -6.89 39.77 -22.62
C LYS A 1057 -6.84 38.25 -22.46
N ASP A 1058 -7.93 37.56 -22.78
CA ASP A 1058 -8.02 36.09 -22.69
C ASP A 1058 -6.99 35.41 -23.58
N PHE A 1059 -6.79 35.92 -24.80
CA PHE A 1059 -5.76 35.44 -25.70
C PHE A 1059 -4.35 35.63 -25.14
N ARG A 1060 -4.02 36.83 -24.63
CA ARG A 1060 -2.71 37.11 -24.02
C ARG A 1060 -2.47 36.25 -22.78
N ALA A 1061 -3.48 36.06 -21.95
CA ALA A 1061 -3.42 35.17 -20.79
C ALA A 1061 -3.17 33.71 -21.19
N GLY A 1062 -3.85 33.21 -22.23
CA GLY A 1062 -3.62 31.87 -22.75
C GLY A 1062 -2.18 31.65 -23.26
N ILE A 1063 -1.61 32.64 -23.95
CA ILE A 1063 -0.22 32.59 -24.42
C ILE A 1063 0.77 32.66 -23.25
N ALA A 1064 0.54 33.54 -22.27
CA ALA A 1064 1.38 33.64 -21.07
C ALA A 1064 1.39 32.31 -20.30
N GLN A 1065 0.24 31.63 -20.19
CA GLN A 1065 0.13 30.33 -19.55
C GLN A 1065 0.94 29.25 -20.30
N LEU A 1066 0.87 29.23 -21.64
CA LEU A 1066 1.65 28.29 -22.45
C LEU A 1066 3.16 28.53 -22.30
N ALA A 1067 3.59 29.79 -22.31
CA ALA A 1067 4.98 30.17 -22.11
C ALA A 1067 5.47 29.79 -20.70
N PHE A 1068 4.66 30.06 -19.66
CA PHE A 1068 4.97 29.67 -18.29
C PHE A 1068 5.07 28.15 -18.14
N ASN A 1069 4.12 27.39 -18.69
CA ASN A 1069 4.14 25.93 -18.67
C ASN A 1069 5.39 25.36 -19.35
N PHE A 1070 5.79 25.94 -20.49
CA PHE A 1070 7.03 25.58 -21.17
C PHE A 1070 8.25 25.85 -20.27
N ILE A 1071 8.37 27.08 -19.75
CA ILE A 1071 9.49 27.52 -18.89
C ILE A 1071 9.60 26.65 -17.63
N PHE A 1072 8.47 26.29 -17.02
CA PHE A 1072 8.43 25.47 -15.82
C PHE A 1072 9.03 24.07 -16.05
N HIS A 1073 8.81 23.49 -17.24
CA HIS A 1073 9.31 22.15 -17.60
C HIS A 1073 10.61 22.17 -18.44
N TYR A 1074 11.15 23.37 -18.70
CA TYR A 1074 12.42 23.53 -19.39
C TYR A 1074 13.57 23.34 -18.38
N HIS A 1075 14.28 22.22 -18.50
CA HIS A 1075 15.35 21.82 -17.58
C HIS A 1075 16.70 21.59 -18.29
N GLU A 1076 16.92 22.18 -19.47
CA GLU A 1076 18.15 22.01 -20.24
C GLU A 1076 19.18 23.10 -19.94
N VAL A 1077 20.45 22.82 -20.28
CA VAL A 1077 21.53 23.80 -20.27
C VAL A 1077 21.86 24.17 -21.73
N PRO A 1078 21.74 25.44 -22.14
CA PRO A 1078 22.11 25.89 -23.49
C PRO A 1078 23.55 25.50 -23.84
N CYS A 1079 23.82 25.38 -25.14
CA CYS A 1079 25.16 25.02 -25.66
C CYS A 1079 25.73 23.69 -25.10
N SER A 1080 24.86 22.76 -24.69
CA SER A 1080 25.25 21.38 -24.32
C SER A 1080 25.01 20.39 -25.45
N ASP A 1081 25.83 19.34 -25.51
CA ASP A 1081 25.61 18.21 -26.41
C ASP A 1081 24.67 17.15 -25.81
N LEU A 1082 24.32 16.11 -26.58
CA LEU A 1082 23.45 15.02 -26.12
C LEU A 1082 24.02 14.27 -24.89
N SER A 1083 25.34 14.28 -24.70
CA SER A 1083 26.00 13.68 -23.53
C SER A 1083 25.89 14.56 -22.28
N GLY A 1084 25.45 15.82 -22.44
CA GLY A 1084 25.36 16.82 -21.37
C GLY A 1084 26.66 17.58 -21.14
N LYS A 1085 27.62 17.45 -22.05
CA LYS A 1085 28.87 18.23 -22.01
C LYS A 1085 28.61 19.62 -22.55
N VAL A 1086 28.99 20.63 -21.77
CA VAL A 1086 28.76 22.05 -22.07
C VAL A 1086 29.98 22.64 -22.76
N ASP A 1087 29.78 23.40 -23.85
CA ASP A 1087 30.81 24.27 -24.41
C ASP A 1087 30.85 25.59 -23.61
N GLU A 1088 31.88 25.73 -22.78
CA GLU A 1088 32.07 26.89 -21.90
C GLU A 1088 32.10 28.24 -22.64
N LYS A 1089 32.72 28.29 -23.83
CA LYS A 1089 32.83 29.56 -24.58
C LYS A 1089 31.49 29.93 -25.19
N ALA A 1090 30.79 28.95 -25.77
CA ALA A 1090 29.47 29.17 -26.34
C ALA A 1090 28.46 29.58 -25.26
N LEU A 1091 28.47 28.92 -24.10
CA LEU A 1091 27.58 29.26 -22.99
C LEU A 1091 27.90 30.65 -22.40
N SER A 1092 29.18 31.04 -22.31
CA SER A 1092 29.55 32.39 -21.88
C SER A 1092 29.00 33.46 -22.83
N ASN A 1093 29.10 33.26 -24.14
CA ASN A 1093 28.52 34.18 -25.13
C ASN A 1093 26.99 34.21 -25.02
N TYR A 1094 26.36 33.05 -24.81
CA TYR A 1094 24.92 32.92 -24.63
C TYR A 1094 24.43 33.76 -23.44
N PHE A 1095 25.14 33.75 -22.31
CA PHE A 1095 24.79 34.57 -21.14
C PHE A 1095 24.97 36.07 -21.37
N GLU A 1096 26.03 36.50 -22.06
CA GLU A 1096 26.22 37.91 -22.40
C GLU A 1096 25.12 38.44 -23.34
N GLU A 1097 24.72 37.62 -24.32
CA GLU A 1097 23.59 37.94 -25.20
C GLU A 1097 22.26 37.97 -24.41
N LEU A 1098 22.01 37.03 -23.50
CA LEU A 1098 20.83 37.07 -22.63
C LEU A 1098 20.76 38.37 -21.82
N LYS A 1099 21.88 38.81 -21.27
CA LYS A 1099 21.95 40.06 -20.52
C LYS A 1099 21.57 41.26 -21.39
N GLN A 1100 22.11 41.34 -22.61
CA GLN A 1100 21.77 42.40 -23.56
C GLN A 1100 20.29 42.36 -23.97
N GLN A 1101 19.73 41.17 -24.19
CA GLN A 1101 18.31 41.00 -24.53
C GLN A 1101 17.39 41.38 -23.36
N ALA A 1102 17.74 41.01 -22.13
CA ALA A 1102 16.97 41.39 -20.94
C ALA A 1102 16.93 42.92 -20.74
N GLU A 1103 18.04 43.63 -21.01
CA GLU A 1103 18.07 45.09 -21.00
C GLU A 1103 17.20 45.70 -22.12
N GLN A 1104 17.27 45.14 -23.34
CA GLN A 1104 16.48 45.62 -24.49
C GLN A 1104 14.97 45.43 -24.31
N CYS A 1105 14.54 44.35 -23.65
CA CYS A 1105 13.14 44.04 -23.41
C CYS A 1105 12.60 44.58 -22.08
N HIS A 1106 13.39 45.35 -21.31
CA HIS A 1106 13.03 45.85 -19.98
C HIS A 1106 12.59 44.73 -19.01
N ARG A 1107 13.41 43.68 -18.89
CA ARG A 1107 13.16 42.47 -18.09
C ARG A 1107 14.39 42.05 -17.30
N THR A 1108 15.07 43.03 -16.73
CA THR A 1108 16.34 42.77 -16.03
C THR A 1108 16.13 42.04 -14.69
N HIS A 1109 14.99 42.24 -14.03
CA HIS A 1109 14.70 41.62 -12.73
C HIS A 1109 14.62 40.08 -12.75
N ILE A 1110 14.32 39.47 -13.91
CA ILE A 1110 14.23 38.00 -14.05
C ILE A 1110 15.54 37.34 -14.49
N LEU A 1111 16.58 38.11 -14.82
CA LEU A 1111 17.82 37.56 -15.36
C LEU A 1111 18.49 36.58 -14.39
N SER A 1112 18.55 36.92 -13.10
CA SER A 1112 19.15 36.05 -12.07
C SER A 1112 18.40 34.72 -11.94
N MET A 1113 17.08 34.72 -12.15
CA MET A 1113 16.25 33.50 -12.19
C MET A 1113 16.59 32.62 -13.41
N ILE A 1114 16.69 33.21 -14.60
CA ILE A 1114 17.02 32.47 -15.82
C ILE A 1114 18.41 31.83 -15.69
N VAL A 1115 19.41 32.64 -15.30
CA VAL A 1115 20.80 32.19 -15.14
C VAL A 1115 20.90 31.13 -14.05
N GLY A 1116 20.30 31.35 -12.88
CA GLY A 1116 20.36 30.40 -11.78
C GLY A 1116 19.70 29.06 -12.11
N ARG A 1117 18.57 29.07 -12.82
CA ARG A 1117 17.93 27.83 -13.31
C ARG A 1117 18.81 27.08 -14.31
N ILE A 1118 19.42 27.76 -15.28
CA ILE A 1118 20.34 27.14 -16.24
C ILE A 1118 21.52 26.49 -15.51
N LEU A 1119 22.18 27.23 -14.61
CA LEU A 1119 23.33 26.72 -13.86
C LEU A 1119 22.94 25.57 -12.92
N GLY A 1120 21.78 25.67 -12.28
CA GLY A 1120 21.23 24.62 -11.42
C GLY A 1120 20.88 23.33 -12.15
N ASN A 1121 20.68 23.36 -13.47
CA ASN A 1121 20.34 22.20 -14.30
C ASN A 1121 21.57 21.48 -14.91
N PHE A 1122 22.80 21.89 -14.59
CA PHE A 1122 24.00 21.13 -14.98
C PHE A 1122 23.90 19.65 -14.56
N ARG A 1123 24.14 18.73 -15.51
CA ARG A 1123 23.98 17.29 -15.26
C ARG A 1123 24.95 16.78 -14.20
N GLU A 1124 24.46 15.90 -13.34
CA GLU A 1124 25.25 15.24 -12.29
C GLU A 1124 26.00 14.02 -12.85
N ILE A 1125 27.04 14.29 -13.64
CA ILE A 1125 27.99 13.29 -14.13
C ILE A 1125 29.15 13.08 -13.12
N GLU A 1126 30.07 12.14 -13.38
CA GLU A 1126 31.10 11.71 -12.42
C GLU A 1126 31.95 12.87 -11.85
N ASP A 1127 32.22 13.89 -12.65
CA ASP A 1127 32.98 15.09 -12.30
C ASP A 1127 32.14 16.18 -11.61
N TYR A 1128 30.86 15.93 -11.29
CA TYR A 1128 29.99 16.92 -10.64
C TYR A 1128 30.46 17.27 -9.20
N PRO A 1129 30.44 18.56 -8.80
CA PRO A 1129 30.22 19.72 -9.67
C PRO A 1129 31.43 19.96 -10.57
N SER A 1130 31.18 20.19 -11.86
CA SER A 1130 32.22 20.37 -12.86
C SER A 1130 32.98 21.69 -12.66
N ASP A 1131 34.21 21.77 -13.19
CA ASP A 1131 35.02 22.99 -13.15
C ASP A 1131 34.34 24.18 -13.82
N ILE A 1132 33.58 23.92 -14.90
CA ILE A 1132 32.83 24.92 -15.65
C ILE A 1132 31.74 25.53 -14.77
N LEU A 1133 30.96 24.70 -14.06
CA LEU A 1133 29.92 25.17 -13.14
C LEU A 1133 30.53 26.04 -12.03
N CYS A 1134 31.64 25.60 -11.42
CA CYS A 1134 32.33 26.35 -10.38
C CYS A 1134 32.73 27.75 -10.86
N ARG A 1135 33.31 27.86 -12.07
CA ARG A 1135 33.72 29.16 -12.65
C ARG A 1135 32.53 30.07 -12.93
N PHE A 1136 31.43 29.56 -13.48
CA PHE A 1136 30.26 30.40 -13.78
C PHE A 1136 29.60 30.94 -12.50
N VAL A 1137 29.48 30.11 -11.46
CA VAL A 1137 28.91 30.57 -10.17
C VAL A 1137 29.75 31.71 -9.58
N GLU A 1138 31.07 31.61 -9.63
CA GLU A 1138 31.96 32.70 -9.18
C GLU A 1138 31.96 33.92 -10.12
N TYR A 1139 31.76 33.72 -11.44
CA TYR A 1139 31.68 34.80 -12.43
C TYR A 1139 30.49 35.72 -12.18
N PHE A 1140 29.29 35.15 -11.98
CA PHE A 1140 28.07 35.95 -11.78
C PHE A 1140 28.06 36.66 -10.42
N ASN A 1141 28.57 36.01 -9.37
CA ASN A 1141 28.73 36.60 -8.04
C ASN A 1141 27.45 37.30 -7.50
N ASP A 1142 26.29 36.67 -7.67
CA ASP A 1142 24.97 37.21 -7.31
C ASP A 1142 24.20 36.25 -6.38
N ASP A 1143 23.74 36.75 -5.22
CA ASP A 1143 23.02 35.95 -4.21
C ASP A 1143 21.65 35.48 -4.73
N ASN A 1144 21.04 36.20 -5.67
CA ASN A 1144 19.80 35.78 -6.32
C ASN A 1144 20.05 34.59 -7.26
N VAL A 1145 21.17 34.59 -8.00
CA VAL A 1145 21.59 33.44 -8.83
C VAL A 1145 21.88 32.23 -7.95
N ASP A 1146 22.61 32.41 -6.84
CA ASP A 1146 22.88 31.33 -5.87
C ASP A 1146 21.58 30.70 -5.35
N THR A 1147 20.58 31.53 -5.05
CA THR A 1147 19.27 31.09 -4.56
C THR A 1147 18.54 30.24 -5.60
N GLU A 1148 18.57 30.65 -6.86
CA GLU A 1148 17.90 29.96 -7.96
C GLU A 1148 18.60 28.66 -8.35
N ILE A 1149 19.94 28.60 -8.27
CA ILE A 1149 20.70 27.35 -8.36
C ILE A 1149 20.27 26.38 -7.26
N ARG A 1150 20.20 26.86 -6.01
CA ARG A 1150 19.75 26.05 -4.86
C ARG A 1150 18.35 25.48 -5.10
N CYS A 1151 17.41 26.33 -5.53
CA CYS A 1151 16.04 25.93 -5.85
C CYS A 1151 16.00 24.87 -6.96
N ALA A 1152 16.72 25.07 -8.07
CA ALA A 1152 16.78 24.10 -9.16
C ALA A 1152 17.39 22.76 -8.72
N ILE A 1153 18.49 22.77 -7.94
CA ILE A 1153 19.08 21.54 -7.39
C ILE A 1153 18.07 20.79 -6.51
N SER A 1154 17.35 21.51 -5.65
CA SER A 1154 16.33 20.91 -4.78
C SER A 1154 15.16 20.33 -5.58
N ASN A 1155 14.60 21.10 -6.52
CA ASN A 1155 13.46 20.67 -7.35
C ASN A 1155 13.76 19.43 -8.20
N ARG A 1156 15.01 19.24 -8.65
CA ARG A 1156 15.45 18.05 -9.39
C ARG A 1156 15.37 16.76 -8.57
N ARG A 1157 15.27 16.82 -7.24
CA ARG A 1157 15.07 15.63 -6.39
C ARG A 1157 13.63 15.14 -6.41
N GLY A 1158 12.69 15.97 -6.86
CA GLY A 1158 11.29 15.59 -7.05
C GLY A 1158 10.55 15.30 -5.75
N MET A 1159 9.39 14.66 -5.88
CA MET A 1159 8.58 14.23 -4.75
C MET A 1159 9.13 12.90 -4.20
N THR A 1160 9.34 12.84 -2.90
CA THR A 1160 9.68 11.60 -2.19
C THR A 1160 8.42 10.97 -1.59
N SER A 1161 8.31 9.65 -1.67
CA SER A 1161 7.32 8.87 -0.92
C SER A 1161 8.07 7.90 -0.01
N ARG A 1162 7.54 7.67 1.18
CA ARG A 1162 8.18 6.86 2.22
C ARG A 1162 7.14 6.00 2.94
N ALA A 1163 7.57 4.89 3.52
CA ALA A 1163 6.68 4.09 4.36
C ALA A 1163 6.27 4.89 5.61
N TYR A 1164 5.12 4.54 6.19
CA TYR A 1164 4.44 5.32 7.23
C TYR A 1164 5.30 5.61 8.48
N PHE A 1165 6.33 4.79 8.73
CA PHE A 1165 7.20 4.85 9.90
C PHE A 1165 8.71 4.96 9.57
N GLU A 1166 9.08 5.28 8.32
CA GLU A 1166 10.46 5.18 7.83
C GLU A 1166 11.37 6.34 8.28
N GLY A 1167 10.80 7.52 8.56
CA GLY A 1167 11.56 8.70 8.99
C GLY A 1167 12.38 9.35 7.87
N GLY A 1168 13.46 10.03 8.26
CA GLY A 1168 14.28 10.91 7.44
C GLY A 1168 15.47 10.26 6.74
N SER A 1169 15.39 8.97 6.37
CA SER A 1169 16.50 8.22 5.75
C SER A 1169 16.86 8.77 4.36
N ILE A 1170 15.84 9.11 3.56
CA ILE A 1170 15.99 9.67 2.21
C ILE A 1170 16.74 11.00 2.26
N GLU A 1171 16.38 11.87 3.19
CA GLU A 1171 16.98 13.19 3.35
C GLU A 1171 18.45 13.07 3.79
N ARG A 1172 18.80 12.10 4.65
CA ARG A 1172 20.19 11.82 5.02
C ARG A 1172 21.04 11.36 3.83
N ASN A 1173 20.49 10.55 2.92
CA ASN A 1173 21.19 10.18 1.68
C ASN A 1173 21.48 11.42 0.80
N HIS A 1174 20.56 12.38 0.76
CA HIS A 1174 20.80 13.66 0.08
C HIS A 1174 21.87 14.50 0.79
N VAL A 1175 21.88 14.53 2.12
CA VAL A 1175 22.94 15.18 2.91
C VAL A 1175 24.32 14.61 2.58
N GLU A 1176 24.46 13.27 2.52
CA GLU A 1176 25.71 12.62 2.12
C GLU A 1176 26.14 13.00 0.70
N THR A 1177 25.18 13.05 -0.22
CA THR A 1177 25.41 13.42 -1.62
C THR A 1177 25.90 14.87 -1.73
N PHE A 1178 25.22 15.82 -1.08
CA PHE A 1178 25.61 17.22 -1.09
C PHE A 1178 26.92 17.47 -0.33
N THR A 1179 27.22 16.67 0.69
CA THR A 1179 28.53 16.71 1.38
C THR A 1179 29.66 16.36 0.41
N LYS A 1180 29.49 15.30 -0.39
CA LYS A 1180 30.46 14.93 -1.45
C LYS A 1180 30.62 16.05 -2.49
N TYR A 1181 29.51 16.65 -2.94
CA TYR A 1181 29.54 17.73 -3.93
C TYR A 1181 30.21 19.00 -3.40
N ARG A 1182 29.89 19.39 -2.17
CA ARG A 1182 30.53 20.50 -1.46
C ARG A 1182 32.02 20.29 -1.33
N ASP A 1183 32.45 19.11 -0.88
CA ASP A 1183 33.86 18.83 -0.63
C ASP A 1183 34.67 18.87 -1.96
N LYS A 1184 34.08 18.41 -3.06
CA LYS A 1184 34.63 18.59 -4.42
C LYS A 1184 34.68 20.08 -4.85
N ALA A 1185 33.71 20.91 -4.48
CA ALA A 1185 33.66 22.33 -4.85
C ALA A 1185 34.56 23.23 -3.99
N ARG A 1186 34.91 22.79 -2.77
CA ARG A 1186 35.51 23.63 -1.70
C ARG A 1186 36.73 24.45 -2.13
N LEU A 1187 37.60 23.91 -2.98
CA LEU A 1187 38.82 24.60 -3.45
C LEU A 1187 38.61 25.44 -4.73
N ARG A 1188 37.46 25.33 -5.38
CA ARG A 1188 37.18 25.88 -6.72
C ARG A 1188 36.10 26.97 -6.70
N SER A 1189 35.11 26.88 -5.82
CA SER A 1189 34.00 27.84 -5.72
C SER A 1189 33.47 27.94 -4.28
N PRO A 1190 33.82 29.02 -3.55
CA PRO A 1190 33.24 29.33 -2.25
C PRO A 1190 31.72 29.51 -2.28
N ARG A 1191 31.15 30.11 -3.34
CA ARG A 1191 29.71 30.36 -3.44
C ARG A 1191 28.93 29.07 -3.64
N LEU A 1192 29.39 28.18 -4.53
CA LEU A 1192 28.76 26.86 -4.71
C LEU A 1192 28.88 25.99 -3.45
N THR A 1193 29.98 26.13 -2.72
CA THR A 1193 30.15 25.50 -1.39
C THR A 1193 29.06 25.98 -0.42
N ARG A 1194 28.80 27.29 -0.35
CA ARG A 1194 27.73 27.88 0.47
C ARG A 1194 26.34 27.38 0.06
N ILE A 1195 26.08 27.23 -1.23
CA ILE A 1195 24.81 26.66 -1.75
C ILE A 1195 24.62 25.23 -1.22
N PHE A 1196 25.65 24.37 -1.33
CA PHE A 1196 25.57 23.00 -0.81
C PHE A 1196 25.48 22.95 0.72
N ASP A 1197 26.16 23.84 1.45
CA ASP A 1197 26.03 23.91 2.91
C ASP A 1197 24.60 24.27 3.35
N ASN A 1198 23.92 25.15 2.61
CA ASN A 1198 22.51 25.46 2.86
C ASN A 1198 21.61 24.26 2.58
N LEU A 1199 21.80 23.57 1.44
CA LEU A 1199 21.07 22.34 1.13
C LEU A 1199 21.30 21.26 2.21
N ILE A 1200 22.54 21.08 2.67
CA ILE A 1200 22.85 20.13 3.75
C ILE A 1200 22.04 20.46 5.01
N LYS A 1201 22.02 21.73 5.45
CA LYS A 1201 21.26 22.16 6.63
C LYS A 1201 19.75 21.95 6.45
N GLU A 1202 19.21 22.29 5.28
CA GLU A 1202 17.80 22.12 4.96
C GLU A 1202 17.39 20.65 5.02
N TYR A 1203 18.15 19.76 4.35
CA TYR A 1203 17.86 18.33 4.36
C TYR A 1203 18.12 17.69 5.72
N GLN A 1204 19.06 18.19 6.54
CA GLN A 1204 19.22 17.76 7.93
C GLN A 1204 17.98 18.08 8.78
N GLN A 1205 17.44 19.30 8.66
CA GLN A 1205 16.21 19.70 9.33
C GLN A 1205 15.00 18.92 8.84
N MET A 1206 14.91 18.65 7.53
CA MET A 1206 13.86 17.79 6.97
C MET A 1206 13.98 16.37 7.51
N ALA A 1207 15.19 15.80 7.58
CA ALA A 1207 15.40 14.46 8.13
C ALA A 1207 14.89 14.35 9.57
N GLU A 1208 15.26 15.31 10.42
CA GLU A 1208 14.79 15.36 11.82
C GLU A 1208 13.27 15.55 11.91
N LYS A 1209 12.68 16.40 11.06
CA LYS A 1209 11.24 16.59 10.99
C LYS A 1209 10.52 15.30 10.61
N GLU A 1210 11.04 14.55 9.65
CA GLU A 1210 10.46 13.28 9.22
C GLU A 1210 10.64 12.17 10.25
N ASP A 1211 11.75 12.13 10.98
CA ASP A 1211 11.90 11.21 12.12
C ASP A 1211 10.89 11.51 13.23
N ASN A 1212 10.76 12.78 13.61
CA ASN A 1212 9.78 13.22 14.59
C ASN A 1212 8.35 12.89 14.14
N ARG A 1213 8.05 13.07 12.85
CA ARG A 1213 6.76 12.68 12.25
C ARG A 1213 6.54 11.17 12.31
N ALA A 1214 7.53 10.36 11.98
CA ALA A 1214 7.44 8.91 12.05
C ALA A 1214 7.20 8.42 13.49
N ILE A 1215 7.93 8.98 14.47
CA ILE A 1215 7.73 8.68 15.90
C ILE A 1215 6.31 9.08 16.33
N PHE A 1216 5.85 10.27 15.97
CA PHE A 1216 4.51 10.75 16.31
C PHE A 1216 3.41 9.87 15.71
N LEU A 1217 3.54 9.52 14.42
CA LEU A 1217 2.59 8.66 13.72
C LEU A 1217 2.51 7.26 14.34
N ASP A 1218 3.63 6.69 14.76
CA ASP A 1218 3.70 5.37 15.40
C ASP A 1218 3.06 5.31 16.79
N LEU A 1219 3.02 6.44 17.50
CA LEU A 1219 2.35 6.55 18.80
C LEU A 1219 0.85 6.82 18.66
N THR A 1220 0.42 7.25 17.48
CA THR A 1220 -0.94 7.71 17.23
C THR A 1220 -1.75 6.68 16.44
N ASN A 1221 -1.11 5.90 15.55
CA ASN A 1221 -1.70 4.88 14.68
C ASN A 1221 -1.02 3.53 14.81
#